data_AF-A0AA38WX20-F1
#
_entry.id   AF-A0AA38WX20-F1
#
_cell.length_a   1.000
_cell.length_b   1.000
_cell.length_c   1.000
_cell.angle_alpha   90.00
_cell.angle_beta   90.00
_cell.angle_gamma   90.00
#
_symmetry.space_group_name_H-M   'P 1'
#
loop_
_entity.id
_entity.type
_entity.pdbx_description
1 polymer ?
#
loop_
_entity_poly.entity_id
_entity_poly.type
_entity_poly.pdbx_seq_one_letter_code
_entity_poly.pdbx_strand_id
1 'polypeptide(L)'
;MSPGRLRRVQIPKGSVTITTKILDLTTISGSSANNLYYPPIPGVERVRPVPSLSFLLEHPSGKKLLFELGVPKDIAVLGSEVADRLKKVGHRIEVEKDVVEVLEENGIKRGEIDAVIWSQTHWDHKGDIAQFPPTTTLVLGPKAKVTFLHSGGNSELGGINERDIKGREIHEVDFEGPGSLQIGRFRASDYFRDGSLYLLDTPGHSVGHLCALVRPTADPPTFVFFGGDCAHHCAEVRPSEDLPLPASILPNPLPSMDRDIPYCPGSCFEDLNISRGRFPKGPLWQPKWGEDLEEAIRTIGKMQEFDGEDNVLLLLAHDSCEIHERVPTKRQPEQPRQMDDVHRVECQVIPRKKRGTTTARLLPDLVPLRPETSPQSRTTDFAASSVQRDDESEALQRAAEANAFPAALHDSPNSVNRAALSYTGDDGDKAGSLGELLKPVESSRPMIFEAYLVPGYAAKKTPPEELEFLRVKGAYSIPPKDVCDQAVFAFFRNAHPLLPVLDAKSFLDQYFRRGCEGVSLILLWSILHVAASFLPIEIVRKSGYQTRKAMKLAMYQHVKLLYDNNQETDHFALLQAVIILGYWHPDSQDRFEAWHWTGIAISMAQSMRLHRESFGERPRGTLPAGKMRLARRIWGACLVRDRWLAFIKGRPMRIHLEDCDMPLPSPSDISEELDAVPQQMKAKCIAYSANAVGELWCELVRLSILLGRILTSHSKNIWRADAGELQEFEANLQDYKTLATIGQSSNLYDQFFACQVRLHHESIAIVLFRPFVLSHPKDPIDVAQSSYWKEATQKTRAAANNMNAILEQIMNLDLVQSISPAIISPLILAMQIHLLDCKSSTRSISRLGLHRLQLCMMFQGELKDTYWGADGAFRTFKEAQEKLLKTAGREGEWASLGALPNVEMSQPTDTPATASNSLGQSENVPSIDDLLTFDFAFDDSQDFFIGDVDYL
;
A
#
# COMPACT_ATOMS: atom_id res chain seq x y z
N MET A 1 25.30 -11.77 15.97
CA MET A 1 25.57 -13.16 15.52
C MET A 1 24.26 -13.93 15.49
N SER A 2 23.82 -14.42 14.31
CA SER A 2 22.62 -15.25 14.18
C SER A 2 22.79 -16.57 14.96
N PRO A 3 21.74 -17.10 15.59
CA PRO A 3 21.81 -18.42 16.23
C PRO A 3 22.31 -19.43 15.18
N GLY A 4 23.34 -20.19 15.54
CA GLY A 4 24.17 -20.93 14.59
C GLY A 4 23.36 -21.83 13.66
N ARG A 5 23.48 -21.61 12.35
CA ARG A 5 22.97 -22.53 11.32
C ARG A 5 23.65 -23.88 11.49
N LEU A 6 22.86 -24.95 11.52
CA LEU A 6 23.34 -26.26 11.94
C LEU A 6 24.25 -26.91 10.89
N ARG A 7 24.10 -26.65 9.58
CA ARG A 7 24.98 -27.17 8.50
C ARG A 7 24.97 -26.26 7.26
N ARG A 8 26.13 -26.08 6.61
CA ARG A 8 26.25 -25.39 5.31
C ARG A 8 26.35 -26.41 4.17
N VAL A 9 25.57 -26.27 3.11
CA VAL A 9 25.62 -27.14 1.92
C VAL A 9 26.95 -26.92 1.20
N GLN A 10 27.75 -27.97 1.11
CA GLN A 10 29.01 -27.94 0.38
C GLN A 10 28.75 -28.13 -1.12
N ILE A 11 28.83 -27.04 -1.87
CA ILE A 11 28.72 -27.07 -3.33
C ILE A 11 30.15 -26.97 -3.92
N PRO A 12 30.55 -27.83 -4.88
CA PRO A 12 31.89 -27.77 -5.46
C PRO A 12 32.20 -26.39 -6.06
N LYS A 13 33.47 -25.98 -5.95
CA LYS A 13 33.94 -24.71 -6.51
C LYS A 13 33.97 -24.81 -8.03
N GLY A 14 33.50 -23.77 -8.70
CA GLY A 14 33.52 -23.66 -10.16
C GLY A 14 33.53 -22.19 -10.56
N SER A 15 34.17 -21.89 -11.69
CA SER A 15 34.27 -20.53 -12.25
C SER A 15 33.37 -20.30 -13.46
N VAL A 16 32.77 -21.36 -14.01
CA VAL A 16 31.91 -21.29 -15.19
C VAL A 16 30.49 -20.96 -14.78
N THR A 17 29.89 -19.98 -15.46
CA THR A 17 28.54 -19.48 -15.17
C THR A 17 27.61 -19.72 -16.35
N ILE A 18 26.35 -20.03 -16.07
CA ILE A 18 25.30 -20.18 -17.08
C ILE A 18 24.38 -18.95 -17.07
N THR A 19 24.02 -18.47 -18.26
CA THR A 19 22.93 -17.49 -18.40
C THR A 19 21.60 -18.23 -18.38
N THR A 20 20.73 -17.85 -17.44
CA THR A 20 19.40 -18.46 -17.25
C THR A 20 18.31 -17.49 -17.69
N LYS A 21 17.35 -17.96 -18.48
CA LYS A 21 16.15 -17.22 -18.89
C LYS A 21 14.90 -18.01 -18.53
N ILE A 22 13.91 -17.34 -17.95
CA ILE A 22 12.63 -17.95 -17.54
C ILE A 22 11.60 -17.72 -18.64
N LEU A 23 10.89 -18.78 -19.00
CA LEU A 23 9.78 -18.80 -19.95
C LEU A 23 8.51 -19.18 -19.18
N ASP A 24 7.64 -18.21 -18.93
CA ASP A 24 6.30 -18.46 -18.39
C ASP A 24 5.26 -18.37 -19.52
N LEU A 25 4.76 -19.53 -19.92
CA LEU A 25 3.93 -19.71 -21.11
C LEU A 25 2.54 -20.27 -20.78
N THR A 26 2.33 -20.65 -19.53
CA THR A 26 1.20 -21.48 -19.10
C THR A 26 0.59 -20.88 -17.86
N THR A 27 -0.74 -20.78 -17.81
CA THR A 27 -1.46 -20.53 -16.55
C THR A 27 -2.43 -21.68 -16.29
N ILE A 28 -2.28 -22.34 -15.14
CA ILE A 28 -3.15 -23.43 -14.66
C ILE A 28 -4.00 -22.87 -13.51
N SER A 29 -5.32 -22.95 -13.63
CA SER A 29 -6.26 -22.45 -12.62
C SER A 29 -7.39 -23.45 -12.34
N GLY A 30 -8.15 -23.24 -11.25
CA GLY A 30 -9.26 -24.13 -10.88
C GLY A 30 -8.85 -25.39 -10.11
N SER A 31 -7.57 -25.53 -9.76
CA SER A 31 -7.06 -26.63 -8.94
C SER A 31 -7.54 -26.50 -7.49
N SER A 32 -7.92 -27.62 -6.86
CA SER A 32 -8.24 -27.63 -5.42
C SER A 32 -6.96 -27.84 -4.61
N ALA A 33 -6.74 -26.99 -3.61
CA ALA A 33 -5.61 -27.11 -2.68
C ALA A 33 -5.63 -28.45 -1.96
N ASN A 34 -6.83 -28.91 -1.58
CA ASN A 34 -7.04 -30.19 -0.93
C ASN A 34 -6.70 -31.41 -1.79
N ASN A 35 -6.49 -31.25 -3.10
CA ASN A 35 -6.03 -32.34 -3.97
C ASN A 35 -4.51 -32.43 -4.07
N LEU A 36 -3.79 -31.35 -3.77
CA LEU A 36 -2.33 -31.27 -3.86
C LEU A 36 -1.66 -31.33 -2.49
N TYR A 37 -2.27 -30.73 -1.46
CA TYR A 37 -1.66 -30.50 -0.16
C TYR A 37 -2.40 -31.20 0.99
N TYR A 38 -1.67 -31.52 2.05
CA TYR A 38 -2.19 -32.08 3.30
C TYR A 38 -1.46 -31.53 4.54
N PRO A 39 -2.12 -31.38 5.71
CA PRO A 39 -3.57 -31.39 5.91
C PRO A 39 -4.20 -30.09 5.37
N PRO A 40 -5.51 -30.12 5.05
CA PRO A 40 -6.22 -28.95 4.58
C PRO A 40 -6.09 -27.78 5.57
N ILE A 41 -6.04 -26.55 5.06
CA ILE A 41 -6.15 -25.33 5.87
C ILE A 41 -7.55 -24.76 5.63
N PRO A 42 -8.39 -24.60 6.68
CA PRO A 42 -9.70 -23.98 6.53
C PRO A 42 -9.62 -22.60 5.87
N GLY A 43 -10.47 -22.33 4.88
CA GLY A 43 -10.45 -21.11 4.06
C GLY A 43 -9.67 -21.28 2.76
N VAL A 44 -8.65 -22.15 2.75
CA VAL A 44 -7.71 -22.30 1.62
C VAL A 44 -8.09 -23.52 0.76
N GLU A 45 -9.28 -23.53 0.17
CA GLU A 45 -9.76 -24.70 -0.59
C GLU A 45 -9.31 -24.74 -2.06
N ARG A 46 -8.86 -23.60 -2.61
CA ARG A 46 -8.45 -23.45 -4.01
C ARG A 46 -6.99 -23.00 -4.13
N VAL A 47 -6.31 -23.49 -5.15
CA VAL A 47 -4.98 -22.98 -5.53
C VAL A 47 -5.16 -21.81 -6.47
N ARG A 48 -4.36 -20.76 -6.27
CA ARG A 48 -4.24 -19.63 -7.18
C ARG A 48 -3.87 -20.10 -8.60
N PRO A 49 -4.11 -19.28 -9.64
CA PRO A 49 -3.53 -19.54 -10.95
C PRO A 49 -2.00 -19.66 -10.82
N VAL A 50 -1.46 -20.83 -11.14
CA VAL A 50 -0.02 -21.13 -11.06
C VAL A 50 0.59 -21.22 -12.46
N PRO A 51 1.87 -20.84 -12.63
CA PRO A 51 2.55 -21.04 -13.88
C PRO A 51 2.90 -22.51 -14.09
N SER A 52 3.40 -22.85 -15.28
CA SER A 52 4.32 -23.96 -15.46
C SER A 52 5.56 -23.42 -16.17
N LEU A 53 6.62 -23.24 -15.38
CA LEU A 53 7.82 -22.54 -15.82
C LEU A 53 8.72 -23.43 -16.68
N SER A 54 9.38 -22.83 -17.66
CA SER A 54 10.46 -23.47 -18.42
C SER A 54 11.70 -22.59 -18.42
N PHE A 55 12.89 -23.17 -18.44
CA PHE A 55 14.14 -22.43 -18.30
C PHE A 55 15.07 -22.67 -19.47
N LEU A 56 15.48 -21.61 -20.15
CA LEU A 56 16.55 -21.66 -21.16
C LEU A 56 17.89 -21.37 -20.49
N LEU A 57 18.82 -22.32 -20.65
CA LEU A 57 20.17 -22.28 -20.10
C LEU A 57 21.18 -22.13 -21.24
N GLU A 58 21.94 -21.04 -21.22
CA GLU A 58 22.98 -20.77 -22.22
C GLU A 58 24.36 -20.90 -21.58
N HIS A 59 25.10 -21.89 -22.04
CA HIS A 59 26.44 -22.21 -21.55
C HIS A 59 27.50 -21.47 -22.40
N PRO A 60 28.60 -20.97 -21.79
CA PRO A 60 29.65 -20.24 -22.52
C PRO A 60 30.37 -21.07 -23.61
N SER A 61 30.25 -22.40 -23.58
CA SER A 61 30.71 -23.26 -24.69
C SER A 61 29.88 -23.14 -25.97
N GLY A 62 28.78 -22.38 -25.95
CA GLY A 62 27.83 -22.22 -27.04
C GLY A 62 26.65 -23.19 -27.00
N LYS A 63 26.66 -24.16 -26.07
CA LYS A 63 25.55 -25.10 -25.87
C LYS A 63 24.34 -24.42 -25.23
N LYS A 64 23.13 -24.76 -25.70
CA LYS A 64 21.86 -24.28 -25.14
C LYS A 64 20.99 -25.46 -24.70
N LEU A 65 20.50 -25.41 -23.47
CA LEU A 65 19.62 -26.43 -22.91
C LEU A 65 18.28 -25.82 -22.49
N LEU A 66 17.23 -26.63 -22.49
CA LEU A 66 15.97 -26.29 -21.83
C LEU A 66 15.79 -27.19 -20.62
N PHE A 67 15.46 -26.61 -19.46
CA PHE A 67 14.96 -27.34 -18.31
C PHE A 67 13.44 -27.15 -18.29
N GLU A 68 12.73 -28.24 -18.56
CA GLU A 68 11.27 -28.30 -18.80
C GLU A 68 10.79 -27.58 -20.07
N LEU A 69 9.59 -27.95 -20.53
CA LEU A 69 8.89 -27.32 -21.66
C LEU A 69 7.48 -26.82 -21.32
N GLY A 70 7.04 -27.00 -20.07
CA GLY A 70 5.71 -26.61 -19.61
C GLY A 70 4.59 -27.46 -20.22
N VAL A 71 3.38 -26.88 -20.30
CA VAL A 71 2.22 -27.54 -20.91
C VAL A 71 2.21 -27.29 -22.42
N PRO A 72 2.00 -28.32 -23.27
CA PRO A 72 1.88 -28.10 -24.72
C PRO A 72 0.57 -27.38 -25.07
N LYS A 73 0.64 -26.51 -26.08
CA LYS A 73 -0.52 -25.78 -26.60
C LYS A 73 -1.62 -26.69 -27.13
N ASP A 74 -1.24 -27.77 -27.80
CA ASP A 74 -2.15 -28.84 -28.20
C ASP A 74 -2.03 -30.02 -27.23
N ILE A 75 -2.96 -30.12 -26.28
CA ILE A 75 -2.98 -31.18 -25.26
C ILE A 75 -3.10 -32.58 -25.89
N ALA A 76 -3.62 -32.71 -27.12
CA ALA A 76 -3.73 -34.02 -27.79
C ALA A 76 -2.37 -34.69 -28.04
N VAL A 77 -1.27 -33.91 -28.07
CA VAL A 77 0.09 -34.45 -28.25
C VAL A 77 0.56 -35.29 -27.06
N LEU A 78 -0.04 -35.11 -25.88
CA LEU A 78 0.24 -35.88 -24.67
C LEU A 78 -0.32 -37.31 -24.75
N GLY A 79 -1.22 -37.59 -25.69
CA GLY A 79 -1.91 -38.87 -25.84
C GLY A 79 -3.39 -38.78 -25.43
N SER A 80 -4.24 -39.61 -26.04
CA SER A 80 -5.70 -39.53 -25.90
C SER A 80 -6.19 -39.72 -24.46
N GLU A 81 -5.54 -40.58 -23.69
CA GLU A 81 -5.90 -40.87 -22.30
C GLU A 81 -5.67 -39.67 -21.37
N VAL A 82 -4.48 -39.06 -21.42
CA VAL A 82 -4.13 -37.87 -20.65
C VAL A 82 -5.01 -36.69 -21.09
N ALA A 83 -5.18 -36.49 -22.40
CA ALA A 83 -6.01 -35.42 -22.93
C ALA A 83 -7.49 -35.55 -22.52
N ASP A 84 -8.06 -36.76 -22.52
CA ASP A 84 -9.45 -36.98 -22.11
C ASP A 84 -9.65 -36.88 -20.60
N ARG A 85 -8.63 -37.21 -19.80
CA ARG A 85 -8.64 -36.96 -18.35
C ARG A 85 -8.58 -35.47 -18.06
N LEU A 86 -7.69 -34.71 -18.70
CA LEU A 86 -7.59 -33.26 -18.50
C LEU A 86 -8.89 -32.52 -18.88
N LYS A 87 -9.69 -33.05 -19.81
CA LYS A 87 -11.05 -32.52 -20.08
C LYS A 87 -12.07 -32.80 -18.98
N LYS A 88 -11.86 -33.84 -18.17
CA LYS A 88 -12.75 -34.26 -17.07
C LYS A 88 -12.37 -33.64 -15.73
N VAL A 89 -11.08 -33.35 -15.53
CA VAL A 89 -10.57 -32.69 -14.33
C VAL A 89 -10.81 -31.18 -14.48
N GLY A 90 -11.34 -30.51 -13.44
CA GLY A 90 -11.76 -29.10 -13.48
C GLY A 90 -10.65 -28.05 -13.63
N HIS A 91 -9.49 -28.42 -14.19
CA HIS A 91 -8.41 -27.47 -14.47
C HIS A 91 -8.75 -26.61 -15.68
N ARG A 92 -8.51 -25.32 -15.56
CA ARG A 92 -8.50 -24.38 -16.68
C ARG A 92 -7.05 -24.07 -17.02
N ILE A 93 -6.61 -24.63 -18.15
CA ILE A 93 -5.25 -24.53 -18.68
C ILE A 93 -5.26 -23.51 -19.82
N GLU A 94 -4.44 -22.47 -19.69
CA GLU A 94 -4.25 -21.44 -20.71
C GLU A 94 -2.81 -21.48 -21.20
N VAL A 95 -2.62 -21.98 -22.42
CA VAL A 95 -1.32 -22.01 -23.12
C VAL A 95 -1.45 -21.22 -24.41
N GLU A 96 -0.67 -20.15 -24.52
CA GLU A 96 -0.81 -19.22 -25.63
C GLU A 96 0.17 -19.52 -26.76
N LYS A 97 1.35 -20.03 -26.40
CA LYS A 97 2.43 -20.41 -27.31
C LYS A 97 3.22 -21.58 -26.74
N ASP A 98 3.69 -22.47 -27.62
CA ASP A 98 4.69 -23.46 -27.24
C ASP A 98 6.06 -22.80 -27.04
N VAL A 99 6.95 -23.44 -26.27
CA VAL A 99 8.34 -23.00 -26.05
C VAL A 99 9.06 -22.73 -27.38
N VAL A 100 8.86 -23.59 -28.38
CA VAL A 100 9.48 -23.43 -29.71
C VAL A 100 9.03 -22.14 -30.39
N GLU A 101 7.74 -21.81 -30.34
CA GLU A 101 7.23 -20.56 -30.91
C GLU A 101 7.89 -19.34 -30.25
N VAL A 102 8.12 -19.40 -28.93
CA VAL A 102 8.75 -18.31 -28.18
C VAL A 102 10.25 -18.19 -28.45
N LEU A 103 10.96 -19.30 -28.57
CA LEU A 103 12.38 -19.29 -28.94
C LEU A 103 12.59 -18.68 -30.33
N GLU A 104 11.81 -19.11 -31.31
CA GLU A 104 11.94 -18.63 -32.69
C GLU A 104 11.57 -17.15 -32.85
N GLU A 105 10.54 -16.68 -32.12
CA GLU A 105 10.20 -15.26 -32.07
C GLU A 105 11.31 -14.37 -31.50
N ASN A 106 12.20 -14.95 -30.71
CA ASN A 106 13.34 -14.27 -30.08
C ASN A 106 14.67 -14.61 -30.75
N GLY A 107 14.61 -15.18 -31.95
CA GLY A 107 15.78 -15.40 -32.81
C GLY A 107 16.61 -16.63 -32.45
N ILE A 108 16.12 -17.51 -31.58
CA ILE A 108 16.77 -18.79 -31.26
C ILE A 108 16.07 -19.88 -32.06
N LYS A 109 16.77 -20.49 -33.01
CA LYS A 109 16.19 -21.58 -33.80
C LYS A 109 16.08 -22.83 -32.94
N ARG A 110 15.00 -23.60 -33.11
CA ARG A 110 14.80 -24.88 -32.41
C ARG A 110 15.96 -25.88 -32.58
N GLY A 111 16.70 -25.80 -33.70
CA GLY A 111 17.89 -26.64 -33.93
C GLY A 111 19.16 -26.18 -33.22
N GLU A 112 19.13 -25.04 -32.53
CA GLU A 112 20.22 -24.58 -31.66
C GLU A 112 20.11 -25.10 -30.23
N ILE A 113 19.02 -25.81 -29.89
CA ILE A 113 18.85 -26.44 -28.58
C ILE A 113 19.50 -27.82 -28.61
N ASP A 114 20.55 -28.00 -27.82
CA ASP A 114 21.34 -29.22 -27.76
C ASP A 114 20.63 -30.31 -26.96
N ALA A 115 19.97 -29.94 -25.86
CA ALA A 115 19.19 -30.88 -25.06
C ALA A 115 17.99 -30.24 -24.38
N VAL A 116 16.99 -31.07 -24.11
CA VAL A 116 15.85 -30.78 -23.25
C VAL A 116 15.92 -31.73 -22.06
N ILE A 117 15.94 -31.17 -20.86
CA ILE A 117 15.91 -31.90 -19.60
C ILE A 117 14.47 -31.91 -19.11
N TRP A 118 13.86 -33.08 -19.05
CA TRP A 118 12.62 -33.26 -18.30
C TRP A 118 12.97 -33.60 -16.86
N SER A 119 12.56 -32.71 -15.96
CA SER A 119 12.53 -32.98 -14.53
C SER A 119 11.66 -34.21 -14.23
N GLN A 120 10.50 -34.31 -14.88
CA GLN A 120 9.58 -35.46 -14.84
C GLN A 120 8.75 -35.56 -16.11
N THR A 121 8.04 -36.68 -16.26
CA THR A 121 7.21 -36.98 -17.46
C THR A 121 5.74 -36.56 -17.32
N HIS A 122 5.41 -35.76 -16.30
CA HIS A 122 4.05 -35.24 -16.10
C HIS A 122 3.64 -34.29 -17.23
N TRP A 123 2.33 -34.24 -17.48
CA TRP A 123 1.70 -33.53 -18.59
C TRP A 123 2.02 -32.03 -18.64
N ASP A 124 2.32 -31.45 -17.48
CA ASP A 124 2.56 -30.04 -17.23
C ASP A 124 4.01 -29.58 -17.37
N HIS A 125 4.97 -30.48 -17.57
CA HIS A 125 6.40 -30.12 -17.73
C HIS A 125 6.99 -30.59 -19.06
N LYS A 126 6.29 -31.51 -19.73
CA LYS A 126 6.81 -32.26 -20.86
C LYS A 126 6.81 -31.48 -22.17
N GLY A 127 5.84 -30.57 -22.36
CA GLY A 127 5.62 -29.85 -23.62
C GLY A 127 5.52 -30.78 -24.84
N ASP A 128 5.89 -30.25 -26.02
CA ASP A 128 5.97 -31.02 -27.26
C ASP A 128 7.40 -31.08 -27.80
N ILE A 129 8.20 -32.03 -27.28
CA ILE A 129 9.58 -32.19 -27.71
C ILE A 129 9.72 -32.62 -29.18
N ALA A 130 8.68 -33.19 -29.79
CA ALA A 130 8.71 -33.59 -31.19
C ALA A 130 8.84 -32.40 -32.15
N GLN A 131 8.60 -31.17 -31.68
CA GLN A 131 8.84 -29.96 -32.46
C GLN A 131 10.32 -29.65 -32.68
N PHE A 132 11.21 -30.17 -31.81
CA PHE A 132 12.67 -30.05 -31.95
C PHE A 132 13.24 -31.12 -32.88
N PRO A 133 14.31 -30.83 -33.63
CA PRO A 133 14.91 -31.82 -34.53
C PRO A 133 15.44 -33.04 -33.75
N PRO A 134 15.52 -34.24 -34.34
CA PRO A 134 15.98 -35.45 -33.63
C PRO A 134 17.41 -35.35 -33.07
N THR A 135 18.19 -34.34 -33.48
CA THR A 135 19.52 -34.03 -32.94
C THR A 135 19.49 -33.46 -31.52
N THR A 136 18.38 -32.89 -31.08
CA THR A 136 18.24 -32.39 -29.69
C THR A 136 18.09 -33.58 -28.75
N THR A 137 18.99 -33.75 -27.79
CA THR A 137 18.96 -34.88 -26.84
C THR A 137 17.82 -34.72 -25.84
N LEU A 138 17.10 -35.80 -25.53
CA LEU A 138 16.17 -35.83 -24.40
C LEU A 138 16.89 -36.39 -23.17
N VAL A 139 17.01 -35.59 -22.12
CA VAL A 139 17.63 -35.97 -20.84
C VAL A 139 16.54 -36.32 -19.84
N LEU A 140 16.68 -37.49 -19.20
CA LEU A 140 15.74 -38.04 -18.23
C LEU A 140 16.47 -38.48 -16.96
N GLY A 141 15.77 -38.48 -15.82
CA GLY A 141 16.31 -39.05 -14.60
C GLY A 141 16.26 -40.58 -14.53
N PRO A 142 16.83 -41.18 -13.48
CA PRO A 142 17.07 -42.61 -13.41
C PRO A 142 15.80 -43.43 -13.52
N LYS A 143 15.86 -44.54 -14.26
CA LYS A 143 14.75 -45.48 -14.49
C LYS A 143 13.57 -44.91 -15.27
N ALA A 144 13.54 -43.63 -15.63
CA ALA A 144 12.44 -43.06 -16.42
C ALA A 144 12.34 -43.72 -17.80
N LYS A 145 13.47 -44.04 -18.43
CA LYS A 145 13.49 -44.68 -19.74
C LYS A 145 12.86 -46.07 -19.68
N VAL A 146 13.25 -46.92 -18.72
CA VAL A 146 12.68 -48.28 -18.64
C VAL A 146 11.21 -48.24 -18.23
N THR A 147 10.86 -47.40 -17.24
CA THR A 147 9.52 -47.32 -16.68
C THR A 147 8.50 -46.81 -17.69
N PHE A 148 8.79 -45.69 -18.36
CA PHE A 148 7.80 -45.03 -19.21
C PHE A 148 7.86 -45.44 -20.69
N LEU A 149 8.96 -46.05 -21.18
CA LEU A 149 9.01 -46.56 -22.57
C LEU A 149 8.61 -48.03 -22.71
N HIS A 150 8.95 -48.90 -21.76
CA HIS A 150 8.82 -50.36 -21.95
C HIS A 150 7.55 -50.92 -21.32
N SER A 151 6.99 -50.26 -20.31
CA SER A 151 5.83 -50.77 -19.55
C SER A 151 4.47 -50.42 -20.16
N GLY A 152 4.44 -49.82 -21.36
CA GLY A 152 3.23 -49.20 -21.91
C GLY A 152 2.67 -48.08 -21.02
N GLY A 153 3.52 -47.53 -20.14
CA GLY A 153 3.14 -46.76 -18.96
C GLY A 153 2.74 -45.33 -19.30
N ASN A 154 1.55 -45.17 -19.88
CA ASN A 154 0.67 -44.09 -19.50
C ASN A 154 0.09 -44.43 -18.12
N SER A 155 0.89 -44.30 -17.06
CA SER A 155 0.26 -44.14 -15.76
C SER A 155 -0.39 -42.76 -15.80
N GLU A 156 -1.70 -42.71 -16.04
CA GLU A 156 -2.75 -41.76 -15.62
C GLU A 156 -2.48 -40.24 -15.44
N LEU A 157 -1.22 -39.78 -15.33
CA LEU A 157 -0.70 -38.42 -15.12
C LEU A 157 0.55 -38.09 -16.00
N GLY A 158 1.17 -39.06 -16.70
CA GLY A 158 2.36 -38.83 -17.55
C GLY A 158 2.95 -40.08 -18.22
N GLY A 159 3.78 -39.89 -19.25
CA GLY A 159 4.37 -40.98 -20.05
C GLY A 159 5.24 -40.52 -21.22
N ILE A 160 5.99 -41.44 -21.85
CA ILE A 160 6.85 -41.16 -23.02
C ILE A 160 6.24 -41.85 -24.25
N ASN A 161 5.84 -41.05 -25.23
CA ASN A 161 5.17 -41.53 -26.43
C ASN A 161 6.19 -41.74 -27.56
N GLU A 162 5.87 -42.57 -28.56
CA GLU A 162 6.78 -42.85 -29.70
C GLU A 162 7.27 -41.56 -30.38
N ARG A 163 6.43 -40.54 -30.47
CA ARG A 163 6.76 -39.23 -31.05
C ARG A 163 7.88 -38.49 -30.33
N ASP A 164 8.01 -38.69 -29.01
CA ASP A 164 8.96 -37.94 -28.19
C ASP A 164 10.40 -38.42 -28.45
N ILE A 165 10.51 -39.71 -28.76
CA ILE A 165 11.78 -40.43 -28.88
C ILE A 165 12.19 -40.76 -30.31
N LYS A 166 11.29 -40.56 -31.28
CA LYS A 166 11.50 -40.98 -32.67
C LYS A 166 12.77 -40.38 -33.26
N GLY A 167 13.76 -41.24 -33.51
CA GLY A 167 15.05 -40.87 -34.11
C GLY A 167 15.95 -40.01 -33.22
N ARG A 168 15.62 -39.89 -31.92
CA ARG A 168 16.29 -39.00 -30.97
C ARG A 168 17.17 -39.78 -29.99
N GLU A 169 18.29 -39.18 -29.59
CA GLU A 169 19.08 -39.69 -28.48
C GLU A 169 18.38 -39.45 -27.13
N ILE A 170 18.31 -40.48 -26.30
CA ILE A 170 17.78 -40.42 -24.94
C ILE A 170 18.93 -40.67 -23.97
N HIS A 171 19.25 -39.65 -23.17
CA HIS A 171 20.27 -39.71 -22.14
C HIS A 171 19.60 -39.85 -20.76
N GLU A 172 19.77 -41.01 -20.12
CA GLU A 172 19.36 -41.19 -18.73
C GLU A 172 20.55 -40.84 -17.83
N VAL A 173 20.33 -39.93 -16.87
CA VAL A 173 21.40 -39.43 -15.99
C VAL A 173 21.86 -40.55 -15.04
N ASP A 174 23.18 -40.78 -15.00
CA ASP A 174 23.81 -41.74 -14.10
C ASP A 174 24.32 -41.02 -12.84
N PHE A 175 23.89 -41.52 -11.66
CA PHE A 175 24.27 -41.02 -10.34
C PHE A 175 25.15 -42.01 -9.56
N GLU A 176 25.52 -43.15 -10.16
CA GLU A 176 26.29 -44.23 -9.52
C GLU A 176 27.64 -44.48 -10.23
N GLY A 177 27.83 -43.92 -11.43
CA GLY A 177 29.05 -44.04 -12.22
C GLY A 177 30.24 -43.17 -11.78
N PRO A 178 31.40 -43.31 -12.44
CA PRO A 178 32.60 -42.52 -12.18
C PRO A 178 32.33 -41.02 -12.40
N GLY A 179 32.40 -40.22 -11.33
CA GLY A 179 32.06 -38.80 -11.35
C GLY A 179 30.74 -38.45 -10.65
N SER A 180 30.06 -39.42 -10.02
CA SER A 180 28.96 -39.19 -9.09
C SER A 180 29.38 -38.23 -7.99
N LEU A 181 28.59 -37.18 -7.78
CA LEU A 181 28.79 -36.19 -6.72
C LEU A 181 27.71 -36.34 -5.66
N GLN A 182 27.98 -35.75 -4.50
CA GLN A 182 27.01 -35.57 -3.44
C GLN A 182 27.00 -34.09 -3.10
N ILE A 183 25.87 -33.42 -3.33
CA ILE A 183 25.67 -32.01 -2.95
C ILE A 183 24.53 -31.97 -1.95
N GLY A 184 24.83 -31.49 -0.73
CA GLY A 184 23.92 -31.67 0.41
C GLY A 184 23.57 -33.15 0.59
N ARG A 185 22.29 -33.44 0.84
CA ARG A 185 21.78 -34.81 0.89
C ARG A 185 21.36 -35.41 -0.46
N PHE A 186 21.58 -34.73 -1.59
CA PHE A 186 21.27 -35.28 -2.92
C PHE A 186 22.49 -35.88 -3.63
N ARG A 187 22.27 -37.02 -4.29
CA ARG A 187 23.17 -37.48 -5.34
C ARG A 187 23.10 -36.48 -6.49
N ALA A 188 24.26 -36.13 -7.04
CA ALA A 188 24.37 -35.08 -8.03
C ALA A 188 25.24 -35.54 -9.21
N SER A 189 24.94 -34.99 -10.38
CA SER A 189 25.72 -35.19 -11.60
C SER A 189 26.04 -33.82 -12.20
N ASP A 190 27.32 -33.53 -12.41
CA ASP A 190 27.76 -32.30 -13.07
C ASP A 190 27.66 -32.48 -14.60
N TYR A 191 26.64 -31.85 -15.19
CA TYR A 191 26.25 -32.07 -16.58
C TYR A 191 27.34 -31.64 -17.57
N PHE A 192 28.03 -30.53 -17.29
CA PHE A 192 29.13 -30.02 -18.12
C PHE A 192 30.51 -30.42 -17.61
N ARG A 193 30.60 -30.96 -16.38
CA ARG A 193 31.85 -31.30 -15.68
C ARG A 193 32.74 -30.08 -15.39
N ASP A 194 32.12 -28.91 -15.24
CA ASP A 194 32.79 -27.63 -14.95
C ASP A 194 32.16 -26.86 -13.78
N GLY A 195 31.20 -27.49 -13.10
CA GLY A 195 30.52 -26.98 -11.93
C GLY A 195 29.49 -25.88 -12.20
N SER A 196 29.04 -25.73 -13.46
CA SER A 196 28.06 -24.72 -13.87
C SER A 196 26.60 -25.18 -13.79
N LEU A 197 26.32 -26.47 -14.00
CA LEU A 197 24.99 -27.10 -13.91
C LEU A 197 25.10 -28.48 -13.25
N TYR A 198 24.44 -28.64 -12.11
CA TYR A 198 24.28 -29.94 -11.46
C TYR A 198 22.84 -30.42 -11.60
N LEU A 199 22.65 -31.66 -12.04
CA LEU A 199 21.38 -32.36 -11.94
C LEU A 199 21.38 -33.14 -10.62
N LEU A 200 20.26 -33.08 -9.91
CA LEU A 200 20.08 -33.68 -8.58
C LEU A 200 19.04 -34.77 -8.67
N ASP A 201 19.36 -35.93 -8.10
CA ASP A 201 18.44 -37.06 -7.99
C ASP A 201 17.46 -36.83 -6.84
N THR A 202 16.18 -36.67 -7.18
CA THR A 202 15.12 -36.21 -6.27
C THR A 202 13.91 -37.13 -6.28
N PRO A 203 14.05 -38.38 -5.79
CA PRO A 203 12.99 -39.39 -5.89
C PRO A 203 11.77 -39.07 -5.00
N GLY A 204 10.66 -39.75 -5.28
CA GLY A 204 9.44 -39.72 -4.48
C GLY A 204 8.22 -39.20 -5.23
N HIS A 205 8.32 -38.03 -5.88
CA HIS A 205 7.19 -37.46 -6.64
C HIS A 205 6.83 -38.30 -7.86
N SER A 206 7.81 -38.56 -8.72
CA SER A 206 7.68 -39.43 -9.88
C SER A 206 8.98 -40.22 -10.10
N VAL A 207 8.89 -41.36 -10.80
CA VAL A 207 10.08 -42.13 -11.17
C VAL A 207 11.02 -41.27 -12.02
N GLY A 208 12.28 -41.18 -11.58
CA GLY A 208 13.30 -40.39 -12.28
C GLY A 208 13.14 -38.88 -12.14
N HIS A 209 12.45 -38.39 -11.11
CA HIS A 209 12.32 -36.95 -10.87
C HIS A 209 13.69 -36.28 -10.62
N LEU A 210 13.95 -35.19 -11.34
CA LEU A 210 15.19 -34.40 -11.24
C LEU A 210 14.91 -32.96 -10.79
N CYS A 211 15.79 -32.45 -9.94
CA CYS A 211 15.98 -31.01 -9.73
C CYS A 211 17.29 -30.56 -10.39
N ALA A 212 17.49 -29.26 -10.56
CA ALA A 212 18.74 -28.71 -11.07
C ALA A 212 19.28 -27.58 -10.19
N LEU A 213 20.60 -27.51 -10.06
CA LEU A 213 21.32 -26.44 -9.38
C LEU A 213 22.24 -25.75 -10.39
N VAL A 214 21.89 -24.52 -10.77
CA VAL A 214 22.59 -23.73 -11.80
C VAL A 214 23.42 -22.66 -11.15
N ARG A 215 24.64 -22.43 -11.64
CA ARG A 215 25.53 -21.36 -11.20
C ARG A 215 25.45 -20.13 -12.12
N PRO A 216 24.72 -19.06 -11.76
CA PRO A 216 24.76 -17.81 -12.52
C PRO A 216 25.97 -16.92 -12.21
N THR A 217 26.60 -17.05 -11.03
CA THR A 217 27.79 -16.26 -10.66
C THR A 217 28.90 -17.11 -10.05
N ALA A 218 30.15 -16.73 -10.31
CA ALA A 218 31.34 -17.44 -9.82
C ALA A 218 31.94 -16.84 -8.53
N ASP A 219 31.90 -15.51 -8.38
CA ASP A 219 32.51 -14.80 -7.24
C ASP A 219 31.75 -13.50 -6.86
N PRO A 220 31.04 -13.46 -5.71
CA PRO A 220 30.75 -14.60 -4.85
C PRO A 220 29.88 -15.63 -5.59
N PRO A 221 30.05 -16.94 -5.32
CA PRO A 221 29.28 -17.98 -6.00
C PRO A 221 27.82 -17.98 -5.55
N THR A 222 26.90 -17.79 -6.49
CA THR A 222 25.46 -17.93 -6.25
C THR A 222 24.88 -19.05 -7.12
N PHE A 223 23.69 -19.51 -6.76
CA PHE A 223 23.01 -20.62 -7.39
C PHE A 223 21.51 -20.39 -7.50
N VAL A 224 20.89 -21.03 -8.51
CA VAL A 224 19.43 -21.16 -8.63
C VAL A 224 19.09 -22.64 -8.61
N PHE A 225 18.18 -23.04 -7.72
CA PHE A 225 17.68 -24.39 -7.56
C PHE A 225 16.31 -24.48 -8.26
N PHE A 226 16.23 -25.22 -9.36
CA PHE A 226 14.96 -25.54 -10.02
C PHE A 226 14.39 -26.81 -9.40
N GLY A 227 13.27 -26.65 -8.70
CA GLY A 227 12.64 -27.69 -7.89
C GLY A 227 11.66 -28.59 -8.63
N GLY A 228 11.26 -28.25 -9.86
CA GLY A 228 10.23 -28.99 -10.59
C GLY A 228 8.96 -29.14 -9.73
N ASP A 229 8.45 -30.38 -9.66
CA ASP A 229 7.34 -30.78 -8.79
C ASP A 229 7.81 -31.42 -7.48
N CYS A 230 9.08 -31.23 -7.08
CA CYS A 230 9.52 -31.67 -5.76
C CYS A 230 8.63 -31.06 -4.66
N ALA A 231 8.07 -29.86 -4.89
CA ALA A 231 6.95 -29.27 -4.17
C ALA A 231 6.12 -28.42 -5.14
N HIS A 232 4.80 -28.38 -4.97
CA HIS A 232 3.89 -27.55 -5.78
C HIS A 232 3.63 -26.18 -5.12
N HIS A 233 3.94 -26.04 -3.82
CA HIS A 233 3.90 -24.78 -3.09
C HIS A 233 5.08 -24.63 -2.11
N CYS A 234 5.60 -23.41 -1.97
CA CYS A 234 6.68 -23.07 -1.03
C CYS A 234 6.35 -23.38 0.44
N ALA A 235 5.07 -23.47 0.79
CA ALA A 235 4.58 -23.82 2.12
C ALA A 235 4.70 -25.32 2.45
N GLU A 236 5.08 -26.14 1.47
CA GLU A 236 5.54 -27.52 1.69
C GLU A 236 7.02 -27.56 2.09
N VAL A 237 7.77 -26.49 1.81
CA VAL A 237 9.20 -26.35 2.10
C VAL A 237 9.42 -25.53 3.37
N ARG A 238 8.58 -24.52 3.63
CA ARG A 238 8.74 -23.54 4.72
C ARG A 238 7.53 -23.57 5.68
N PRO A 239 7.72 -23.39 7.01
CA PRO A 239 8.99 -23.15 7.69
C PRO A 239 9.89 -24.39 7.73
N SER A 240 11.18 -24.16 7.95
CA SER A 240 12.16 -25.21 8.20
C SER A 240 13.05 -24.86 9.40
N GLU A 241 13.85 -25.81 9.87
CA GLU A 241 14.82 -25.55 10.94
C GLU A 241 15.92 -24.56 10.49
N ASP A 242 16.34 -24.64 9.22
CA ASP A 242 17.35 -23.76 8.64
C ASP A 242 16.79 -22.37 8.28
N LEU A 243 15.48 -22.28 8.05
CA LEU A 243 14.75 -21.05 7.74
C LEU A 243 13.47 -20.94 8.60
N PRO A 244 13.61 -20.72 9.92
CA PRO A 244 12.47 -20.69 10.83
C PRO A 244 11.70 -19.38 10.68
N LEU A 245 10.40 -19.42 11.01
CA LEU A 245 9.60 -18.20 11.09
C LEU A 245 10.22 -17.20 12.07
N PRO A 246 10.24 -15.90 11.73
CA PRO A 246 10.62 -14.88 12.70
C PRO A 246 9.62 -14.88 13.86
N ALA A 247 10.07 -14.46 15.05
CA ALA A 247 9.17 -14.22 16.18
C ALA A 247 8.02 -13.27 15.78
N SER A 248 8.29 -12.40 14.81
CA SER A 248 7.31 -11.50 14.22
C SER A 248 7.31 -11.37 12.71
N ILE A 249 6.12 -11.47 12.11
CA ILE A 249 5.89 -11.26 10.68
C ILE A 249 5.19 -9.91 10.51
N LEU A 250 5.84 -9.00 9.78
CA LEU A 250 5.33 -7.66 9.50
C LEU A 250 5.26 -7.44 7.98
N PRO A 251 4.12 -6.97 7.45
CA PRO A 251 2.84 -6.83 8.15
C PRO A 251 2.25 -8.21 8.47
N ASN A 252 1.28 -8.24 9.38
CA ASN A 252 0.49 -9.42 9.69
C ASN A 252 -0.01 -10.08 8.38
N PRO A 253 0.34 -11.35 8.11
CA PRO A 253 0.04 -12.00 6.85
C PRO A 253 -1.35 -12.62 6.80
N LEU A 254 -2.00 -12.78 7.95
CA LEU A 254 -3.37 -13.25 8.03
C LEU A 254 -4.30 -12.03 7.88
N PRO A 255 -5.43 -12.17 7.17
CA PRO A 255 -6.49 -11.17 7.23
C PRO A 255 -7.05 -11.18 8.66
N SER A 256 -6.48 -10.37 9.54
CA SER A 256 -6.89 -10.37 10.95
C SER A 256 -8.33 -9.88 11.06
N MET A 257 -9.15 -10.64 11.80
CA MET A 257 -10.45 -10.19 12.31
C MET A 257 -10.31 -8.95 13.21
N ASP A 258 -9.09 -8.67 13.69
CA ASP A 258 -8.74 -7.60 14.61
C ASP A 258 -7.63 -6.73 14.00
N ARG A 259 -7.97 -5.53 13.53
CA ARG A 259 -7.10 -4.69 12.66
C ARG A 259 -5.99 -3.94 13.41
N ASP A 260 -5.94 -4.07 14.72
CA ASP A 260 -5.05 -3.32 15.61
C ASP A 260 -3.73 -4.05 15.92
N ILE A 261 -3.53 -5.24 15.34
CA ILE A 261 -2.29 -6.01 15.49
C ILE A 261 -1.49 -5.94 14.18
N PRO A 262 -0.63 -4.92 13.99
CA PRO A 262 0.13 -4.72 12.75
C PRO A 262 1.12 -5.85 12.46
N TYR A 263 1.44 -6.67 13.47
CA TYR A 263 2.39 -7.77 13.44
C TYR A 263 1.68 -9.09 13.76
N CYS A 264 1.95 -10.16 13.00
CA CYS A 264 1.51 -11.49 13.37
C CYS A 264 2.59 -12.20 14.20
N PRO A 265 2.28 -12.60 15.44
CA PRO A 265 3.10 -13.54 16.20
C PRO A 265 3.49 -14.71 15.31
N GLY A 266 4.78 -14.94 15.08
CA GLY A 266 5.24 -16.13 14.37
C GLY A 266 4.72 -17.41 15.03
N SER A 267 4.43 -17.34 16.33
CA SER A 267 3.76 -18.39 17.11
C SER A 267 2.37 -18.76 16.61
N CYS A 268 1.62 -17.86 15.94
CA CYS A 268 0.31 -18.21 15.38
C CYS A 268 0.40 -19.31 14.31
N PHE A 269 1.50 -19.37 13.56
CA PHE A 269 1.76 -20.46 12.61
C PHE A 269 2.19 -21.75 13.33
N GLU A 270 2.93 -21.63 14.43
CA GLU A 270 3.25 -22.75 15.30
C GLU A 270 1.96 -23.36 15.89
N ASP A 271 1.04 -22.52 16.40
CA ASP A 271 -0.27 -22.90 16.92
C ASP A 271 -1.16 -23.53 15.84
N LEU A 272 -1.11 -23.00 14.60
CA LEU A 272 -1.81 -23.58 13.46
C LEU A 272 -1.25 -24.96 13.09
N ASN A 273 0.05 -25.20 13.23
CA ASN A 273 0.61 -26.53 13.05
C ASN A 273 0.24 -27.47 14.19
N ILE A 274 0.33 -27.01 15.44
CA ILE A 274 -0.03 -27.79 16.64
C ILE A 274 -1.48 -28.25 16.56
N SER A 275 -2.41 -27.33 16.26
CA SER A 275 -3.85 -27.64 16.14
C SER A 275 -4.16 -28.65 15.02
N ARG A 276 -3.27 -28.76 14.02
CA ARG A 276 -3.37 -29.73 12.91
C ARG A 276 -2.50 -30.98 13.12
N GLY A 277 -1.95 -31.18 14.33
CA GLY A 277 -1.12 -32.33 14.67
C GLY A 277 0.24 -32.37 13.96
N ARG A 278 0.73 -31.23 13.46
CA ARG A 278 2.02 -31.08 12.78
C ARG A 278 3.10 -30.58 13.72
N PHE A 279 4.36 -30.78 13.32
CA PHE A 279 5.50 -30.20 14.03
C PHE A 279 5.39 -28.65 14.02
N PRO A 280 5.46 -27.96 15.18
CA PRO A 280 5.16 -26.53 15.27
C PRO A 280 5.98 -25.68 14.29
N LYS A 281 7.28 -25.97 14.20
CA LYS A 281 8.25 -25.25 13.36
C LYS A 281 8.45 -25.86 11.97
N GLY A 282 7.63 -26.85 11.61
CA GLY A 282 7.72 -27.53 10.31
C GLY A 282 6.86 -26.87 9.24
N PRO A 283 6.96 -27.33 7.97
CA PRO A 283 6.17 -26.80 6.86
C PRO A 283 4.66 -26.78 7.14
N LEU A 284 3.93 -25.87 6.51
CA LEU A 284 2.47 -25.77 6.69
C LEU A 284 1.71 -26.88 5.98
N TRP A 285 2.25 -27.36 4.87
CA TRP A 285 1.72 -28.46 4.08
C TRP A 285 2.75 -29.56 3.86
N GLN A 286 2.26 -30.72 3.48
CA GLN A 286 2.97 -31.84 2.89
C GLN A 286 2.30 -32.16 1.56
N PRO A 287 3.02 -32.79 0.62
CA PRO A 287 2.41 -33.29 -0.59
C PRO A 287 1.34 -34.32 -0.21
N LYS A 288 0.25 -34.35 -0.95
CA LYS A 288 -0.84 -35.32 -0.73
C LYS A 288 -0.60 -36.64 -1.49
N TRP A 289 0.20 -36.60 -2.54
CA TRP A 289 0.47 -37.72 -3.43
C TRP A 289 1.89 -37.63 -3.99
N GLY A 290 2.37 -38.76 -4.49
CA GLY A 290 3.67 -38.99 -5.10
C GLY A 290 3.76 -40.48 -5.41
N GLU A 291 4.69 -40.89 -6.27
CA GLU A 291 4.97 -42.31 -6.53
C GLU A 291 5.35 -43.05 -5.24
N ASP A 292 6.23 -42.45 -4.44
CA ASP A 292 6.52 -42.81 -3.05
C ASP A 292 6.35 -41.55 -2.20
N LEU A 293 5.20 -41.43 -1.54
CA LEU A 293 4.85 -40.27 -0.73
C LEU A 293 5.83 -40.06 0.44
N GLU A 294 6.32 -41.13 1.07
CA GLU A 294 7.29 -41.00 2.16
C GLU A 294 8.63 -40.50 1.65
N GLU A 295 9.11 -41.03 0.52
CA GLU A 295 10.33 -40.53 -0.10
C GLU A 295 10.16 -39.09 -0.62
N ALA A 296 8.99 -38.71 -1.14
CA ALA A 296 8.71 -37.34 -1.56
C ALA A 296 8.84 -36.36 -0.38
N ILE A 297 8.26 -36.68 0.77
CA ILE A 297 8.39 -35.89 2.01
C ILE A 297 9.86 -35.84 2.46
N ARG A 298 10.59 -36.96 2.39
CA ARG A 298 12.04 -36.97 2.70
C ARG A 298 12.83 -36.09 1.75
N THR A 299 12.52 -36.10 0.45
CA THR A 299 13.17 -35.30 -0.60
C THR A 299 12.91 -33.81 -0.40
N ILE A 300 11.69 -33.39 -0.09
CA ILE A 300 11.38 -32.00 0.31
C ILE A 300 12.23 -31.59 1.52
N GLY A 301 12.34 -32.46 2.52
CA GLY A 301 13.19 -32.21 3.70
C GLY A 301 14.69 -32.08 3.38
N LYS A 302 15.19 -32.71 2.31
CA LYS A 302 16.56 -32.50 1.79
C LYS A 302 16.67 -31.17 1.05
N MET A 303 15.64 -30.75 0.32
CA MET A 303 15.58 -29.47 -0.40
C MET A 303 15.63 -28.26 0.54
N GLN A 304 15.11 -28.38 1.77
CA GLN A 304 15.19 -27.35 2.81
C GLN A 304 16.62 -26.88 3.12
N GLU A 305 17.63 -27.76 2.97
CA GLU A 305 19.03 -27.39 3.16
C GLU A 305 19.49 -26.33 2.16
N PHE A 306 19.02 -26.45 0.91
CA PHE A 306 19.34 -25.52 -0.16
C PHE A 306 18.55 -24.22 -0.01
N ASP A 307 17.29 -24.31 0.40
CA ASP A 307 16.45 -23.15 0.68
C ASP A 307 17.03 -22.27 1.81
N GLY A 308 17.67 -22.90 2.80
CA GLY A 308 18.36 -22.23 3.90
C GLY A 308 19.71 -21.58 3.56
N GLU A 309 20.27 -21.79 2.35
CA GLU A 309 21.54 -21.19 1.92
C GLU A 309 21.34 -19.80 1.33
N ASP A 310 22.01 -18.78 1.89
CA ASP A 310 21.87 -17.38 1.46
C ASP A 310 22.23 -17.14 -0.01
N ASN A 311 23.10 -17.99 -0.56
CA ASN A 311 23.57 -17.88 -1.94
C ASN A 311 22.83 -18.81 -2.91
N VAL A 312 21.73 -19.46 -2.50
CA VAL A 312 20.87 -20.27 -3.36
C VAL A 312 19.48 -19.61 -3.46
N LEU A 313 18.90 -19.53 -4.65
CA LEU A 313 17.51 -19.13 -4.89
C LEU A 313 16.70 -20.37 -5.28
N LEU A 314 15.70 -20.75 -4.49
CA LEU A 314 14.79 -21.86 -4.80
C LEU A 314 13.63 -21.38 -5.68
N LEU A 315 13.41 -22.03 -6.82
CA LEU A 315 12.28 -21.80 -7.73
C LEU A 315 11.54 -23.13 -7.99
N LEU A 316 10.24 -23.16 -7.69
CA LEU A 316 9.36 -24.30 -7.99
C LEU A 316 8.64 -24.06 -9.32
N ALA A 317 8.26 -25.12 -10.03
CA ALA A 317 7.66 -24.99 -11.37
C ALA A 317 6.30 -24.27 -11.34
N HIS A 318 5.58 -24.38 -10.23
CA HIS A 318 4.26 -23.77 -10.00
C HIS A 318 4.30 -22.59 -9.02
N ASP A 319 5.47 -22.00 -8.77
CA ASP A 319 5.57 -20.85 -7.89
C ASP A 319 4.99 -19.58 -8.54
N SER A 320 3.79 -19.21 -8.11
CA SER A 320 3.09 -18.00 -8.57
C SER A 320 3.62 -16.70 -7.93
N CYS A 321 4.54 -16.79 -6.96
CA CYS A 321 5.13 -15.61 -6.32
C CYS A 321 6.05 -14.81 -7.27
N GLU A 322 6.43 -15.38 -8.43
CA GLU A 322 7.30 -14.74 -9.42
C GLU A 322 6.59 -14.49 -10.78
N ILE A 323 5.65 -13.55 -10.84
CA ILE A 323 4.95 -13.15 -12.09
C ILE A 323 4.71 -11.62 -12.04
N HIS A 324 5.11 -10.71 -12.93
CA HIS A 324 5.84 -10.65 -14.21
C HIS A 324 6.20 -9.17 -14.54
N GLU A 325 7.46 -8.83 -14.84
CA GLU A 325 7.79 -7.63 -15.64
C GLU A 325 7.94 -8.03 -17.12
N ARG A 326 7.04 -7.56 -18.00
CA ARG A 326 7.12 -7.80 -19.45
C ARG A 326 8.06 -6.78 -20.12
N VAL A 327 9.23 -7.22 -20.61
CA VAL A 327 10.16 -6.45 -21.46
C VAL A 327 9.52 -5.96 -22.79
N PRO A 328 9.46 -4.65 -23.09
CA PRO A 328 8.95 -4.16 -24.38
C PRO A 328 9.88 -4.52 -25.54
N THR A 329 9.38 -5.31 -26.50
CA THR A 329 10.13 -5.67 -27.73
C THR A 329 9.99 -4.62 -28.84
N LYS A 330 10.89 -3.63 -28.88
CA LYS A 330 11.25 -2.91 -30.12
C LYS A 330 12.73 -2.53 -30.13
N ARG A 331 13.57 -3.36 -30.77
CA ARG A 331 14.89 -2.94 -31.29
C ARG A 331 14.67 -2.22 -32.63
N GLN A 332 15.18 -0.99 -32.75
CA GLN A 332 15.56 -0.41 -34.04
C GLN A 332 17.10 -0.47 -34.17
N PRO A 333 17.65 -0.50 -35.39
CA PRO A 333 19.04 -0.90 -35.62
C PRO A 333 20.00 0.29 -35.47
N GLU A 334 21.08 0.13 -34.71
CA GLU A 334 22.22 1.05 -34.73
C GLU A 334 23.55 0.32 -35.00
N GLN A 335 24.41 1.00 -35.75
CA GLN A 335 25.75 0.62 -36.19
C GLN A 335 26.79 0.66 -35.04
N PRO A 336 27.97 0.03 -35.20
CA PRO A 336 28.77 -0.45 -34.07
C PRO A 336 29.78 0.58 -33.57
N ARG A 337 29.98 0.66 -32.25
CA ARG A 337 31.19 1.19 -31.60
C ARG A 337 31.57 0.37 -30.36
N GLN A 338 32.88 0.36 -30.11
CA GLN A 338 33.67 -0.61 -29.34
C GLN A 338 33.31 -0.78 -27.86
N MET A 339 33.52 -2.03 -27.41
CA MET A 339 33.55 -2.53 -26.04
C MET A 339 34.55 -1.79 -25.15
N ASP A 340 34.14 -1.57 -23.90
CA ASP A 340 34.97 -1.91 -22.73
C ASP A 340 34.06 -2.65 -21.72
N ASP A 341 34.55 -3.81 -21.27
CA ASP A 341 33.88 -4.81 -20.43
C ASP A 341 33.64 -4.34 -18.99
N VAL A 342 32.56 -4.83 -18.35
CA VAL A 342 32.55 -5.58 -17.07
C VAL A 342 31.09 -5.76 -16.55
N HIS A 343 30.66 -7.03 -16.62
CA HIS A 343 29.65 -7.79 -15.85
C HIS A 343 28.31 -7.15 -15.43
N ARG A 344 27.30 -7.39 -16.28
CA ARG A 344 25.86 -7.21 -16.03
C ARG A 344 25.21 -8.61 -15.91
N VAL A 345 24.47 -8.88 -14.83
CA VAL A 345 23.62 -10.09 -14.71
C VAL A 345 22.27 -9.74 -15.32
N GLU A 346 21.86 -10.41 -16.40
CA GLU A 346 20.53 -10.26 -17.02
C GLU A 346 19.77 -11.60 -16.96
N CYS A 347 18.87 -11.76 -16.00
CA CYS A 347 17.74 -12.68 -16.15
C CYS A 347 16.72 -11.99 -17.07
N GLN A 348 16.70 -12.36 -18.35
CA GLN A 348 15.74 -11.80 -19.30
C GLN A 348 14.46 -12.65 -19.32
N VAL A 349 13.34 -12.07 -18.91
CA VAL A 349 12.00 -12.61 -19.16
C VAL A 349 11.59 -12.25 -20.58
N ILE A 350 11.21 -13.24 -21.39
CA ILE A 350 10.79 -13.05 -22.77
C ILE A 350 9.25 -12.93 -22.83
N PRO A 351 8.67 -11.76 -23.14
CA PRO A 351 7.22 -11.59 -23.12
C PRO A 351 6.54 -11.72 -24.49
N ARG A 352 5.26 -12.11 -24.44
CA ARG A 352 4.35 -12.35 -25.56
C ARG A 352 4.10 -11.12 -26.45
N LYS A 353 4.23 -11.28 -27.78
CA LYS A 353 3.73 -10.33 -28.81
C LYS A 353 2.30 -10.67 -29.28
N LYS A 354 1.42 -9.65 -29.40
CA LYS A 354 0.08 -9.74 -30.02
C LYS A 354 0.14 -9.50 -31.54
N ARG A 355 -0.47 -10.39 -32.33
CA ARG A 355 -0.87 -10.13 -33.73
C ARG A 355 -2.38 -9.84 -33.80
N GLY A 356 -2.73 -8.99 -34.77
CA GLY A 356 -3.98 -8.27 -34.85
C GLY A 356 -5.22 -9.06 -35.27
N THR A 357 -6.33 -8.37 -35.04
CA THR A 357 -7.72 -8.58 -35.46
C THR A 357 -7.94 -9.34 -36.76
N THR A 358 -8.84 -10.33 -36.70
CA THR A 358 -9.65 -10.74 -37.87
C THR A 358 -11.13 -10.69 -37.48
N THR A 359 -11.93 -10.08 -38.35
CA THR A 359 -13.33 -9.71 -38.22
C THR A 359 -14.33 -10.79 -38.63
N ALA A 360 -15.52 -10.72 -38.00
CA ALA A 360 -16.87 -11.07 -38.48
C ALA A 360 -17.38 -12.53 -38.43
N ARG A 361 -18.51 -12.76 -37.73
CA ARG A 361 -19.87 -12.81 -38.32
C ARG A 361 -20.99 -12.97 -37.27
N LEU A 362 -22.17 -12.54 -37.67
CA LEU A 362 -23.41 -12.26 -36.93
C LEU A 362 -24.50 -13.35 -37.17
N LEU A 363 -25.23 -13.71 -36.09
CA LEU A 363 -26.69 -14.04 -35.94
C LEU A 363 -27.13 -15.52 -35.87
N PRO A 364 -28.35 -15.89 -35.39
CA PRO A 364 -29.21 -15.33 -34.30
C PRO A 364 -30.00 -16.36 -33.42
N ASP A 365 -30.58 -15.85 -32.31
CA ASP A 365 -31.89 -16.10 -31.65
C ASP A 365 -32.38 -17.42 -30.99
N LEU A 366 -33.19 -17.17 -29.93
CA LEU A 366 -34.26 -17.93 -29.23
C LEU A 366 -33.87 -18.62 -27.90
N VAL A 367 -34.60 -18.55 -26.77
CA VAL A 367 -35.78 -17.83 -26.22
C VAL A 367 -35.82 -18.18 -24.70
N PRO A 368 -36.50 -17.41 -23.82
CA PRO A 368 -36.30 -17.45 -22.36
C PRO A 368 -37.33 -18.31 -21.61
N LEU A 369 -36.97 -18.80 -20.42
CA LEU A 369 -37.92 -19.28 -19.41
C LEU A 369 -37.62 -18.70 -18.02
N ARG A 370 -38.71 -18.30 -17.37
CA ARG A 370 -38.85 -17.54 -16.12
C ARG A 370 -39.10 -18.51 -14.92
N PRO A 371 -39.22 -18.01 -13.68
CA PRO A 371 -38.74 -18.61 -12.44
C PRO A 371 -39.81 -19.41 -11.71
N GLU A 372 -39.40 -20.14 -10.66
CA GLU A 372 -40.13 -20.61 -9.46
C GLU A 372 -39.18 -21.63 -8.78
N THR A 373 -39.03 -21.87 -7.48
CA THR A 373 -39.68 -21.49 -6.21
C THR A 373 -38.73 -21.98 -5.09
N SER A 374 -38.69 -21.28 -3.96
CA SER A 374 -38.32 -21.83 -2.65
C SER A 374 -39.61 -22.04 -1.83
N PRO A 375 -39.63 -22.63 -0.61
CA PRO A 375 -38.60 -23.32 0.17
C PRO A 375 -39.09 -24.69 0.72
N GLN A 376 -38.24 -25.45 1.42
CA GLN A 376 -38.71 -26.27 2.56
C GLN A 376 -37.61 -26.67 3.53
N SER A 377 -37.93 -26.46 4.80
CA SER A 377 -37.18 -26.75 6.02
C SER A 377 -37.02 -28.24 6.29
N ARG A 378 -35.94 -28.61 6.98
CA ARG A 378 -35.94 -29.75 7.92
C ARG A 378 -35.00 -29.48 9.08
N THR A 379 -35.62 -29.37 10.24
CA THR A 379 -35.07 -29.47 11.59
C THR A 379 -34.67 -30.91 11.90
N THR A 380 -33.56 -31.09 12.61
CA THR A 380 -33.39 -32.16 13.60
C THR A 380 -32.45 -31.68 14.70
N ASP A 381 -32.86 -32.00 15.92
CA ASP A 381 -32.49 -31.46 17.21
C ASP A 381 -31.40 -32.27 17.95
N PHE A 382 -30.79 -31.57 18.93
CA PHE A 382 -30.20 -32.00 20.22
C PHE A 382 -28.98 -32.94 20.27
N ALA A 383 -27.89 -32.46 20.85
CA ALA A 383 -27.55 -32.75 22.27
C ALA A 383 -26.40 -31.87 22.79
N ALA A 384 -26.63 -31.26 23.95
CA ALA A 384 -25.67 -30.47 24.71
C ALA A 384 -24.78 -31.36 25.58
N SER A 385 -23.50 -30.98 25.73
CA SER A 385 -22.71 -31.34 26.91
C SER A 385 -21.82 -30.16 27.32
N SER A 386 -22.18 -29.56 28.45
CA SER A 386 -21.44 -28.54 29.19
C SER A 386 -20.16 -29.11 29.81
N VAL A 387 -19.02 -28.45 29.60
CA VAL A 387 -17.87 -28.50 30.53
C VAL A 387 -17.40 -27.07 30.77
N GLN A 388 -17.23 -26.76 32.05
CA GLN A 388 -17.05 -25.44 32.64
C GLN A 388 -15.71 -24.79 32.25
N ARG A 389 -15.77 -23.47 32.04
CA ARG A 389 -14.64 -22.55 32.03
C ARG A 389 -14.25 -22.25 33.48
N ASP A 390 -13.00 -22.51 33.82
CA ASP A 390 -12.22 -21.83 34.87
C ASP A 390 -10.76 -22.19 34.56
N ASP A 391 -9.96 -21.23 34.04
CA ASP A 391 -8.47 -21.21 34.07
C ASP A 391 -7.80 -20.13 33.18
N GLU A 392 -8.51 -19.10 32.69
CA GLU A 392 -7.87 -18.00 31.91
C GLU A 392 -7.17 -16.93 32.78
N SER A 393 -7.43 -16.90 34.09
CA SER A 393 -6.86 -15.88 34.99
C SER A 393 -5.43 -16.20 35.48
N GLU A 394 -5.00 -17.47 35.47
CA GLU A 394 -3.66 -17.84 35.93
C GLU A 394 -2.56 -17.71 34.85
N ALA A 395 -2.93 -17.72 33.56
CA ALA A 395 -1.98 -17.57 32.46
C ALA A 395 -1.50 -16.12 32.27
N LEU A 396 -2.38 -15.15 32.54
CA LEU A 396 -2.08 -13.71 32.40
C LEU A 396 -1.19 -13.19 33.54
N GLN A 397 -1.24 -13.83 34.71
CA GLN A 397 -0.49 -13.36 35.89
C GLN A 397 0.98 -13.82 35.88
N ARG A 398 1.32 -14.93 35.21
CA ARG A 398 2.72 -15.36 35.02
C ARG A 398 3.49 -14.53 33.99
N ALA A 399 2.80 -13.85 33.07
CA ALA A 399 3.44 -12.97 32.09
C ALA A 399 3.89 -11.62 32.69
N ALA A 400 3.31 -11.21 33.81
CA ALA A 400 3.59 -9.91 34.44
C ALA A 400 4.77 -9.91 35.44
N GLU A 401 5.21 -11.08 35.92
CA GLU A 401 6.22 -11.17 37.00
C GLU A 401 7.66 -11.42 36.52
N ALA A 402 7.91 -11.60 35.22
CA ALA A 402 9.25 -11.84 34.69
C ALA A 402 9.90 -10.58 34.09
N ASN A 403 10.11 -9.55 34.91
CA ASN A 403 10.98 -8.43 34.58
C ASN A 403 12.08 -8.31 35.66
N ALA A 404 13.26 -8.86 35.37
CA ALA A 404 14.46 -8.64 36.17
C ALA A 404 15.78 -8.76 35.34
N PHE A 405 16.26 -7.59 34.87
CA PHE A 405 17.67 -7.17 34.65
C PHE A 405 18.55 -7.88 33.56
N PRO A 406 19.66 -7.24 33.08
CA PRO A 406 19.79 -5.93 32.44
C PRO A 406 20.76 -5.91 31.22
N ALA A 407 20.92 -4.73 30.62
CA ALA A 407 21.82 -4.33 29.52
C ALA A 407 23.21 -5.02 29.41
N ALA A 408 23.56 -5.41 28.17
CA ALA A 408 24.89 -5.69 27.55
C ALA A 408 24.68 -6.77 26.46
N LEU A 409 25.11 -6.76 25.19
CA LEU A 409 26.18 -6.10 24.42
C LEU A 409 25.86 -6.26 22.91
N HIS A 410 26.41 -5.33 22.11
CA HIS A 410 26.51 -5.27 20.64
C HIS A 410 26.77 -6.60 19.89
N ASP A 411 26.15 -6.83 18.71
CA ASP A 411 26.81 -6.67 17.38
C ASP A 411 26.00 -7.21 16.16
N SER A 412 26.02 -6.39 15.09
CA SER A 412 25.67 -6.59 13.65
C SER A 412 24.25 -6.22 13.15
N PRO A 413 24.10 -5.17 12.30
CA PRO A 413 22.81 -4.71 11.75
C PRO A 413 22.37 -5.31 10.39
N ASN A 414 23.12 -6.23 9.75
CA ASN A 414 22.82 -6.70 8.38
C ASN A 414 22.51 -8.21 8.28
N SER A 415 21.36 -8.68 8.77
CA SER A 415 20.86 -10.02 8.38
C SER A 415 19.37 -10.00 8.02
N VAL A 416 19.12 -10.23 6.74
CA VAL A 416 17.82 -10.37 6.10
C VAL A 416 17.26 -11.76 6.37
N ASN A 417 16.08 -11.86 6.97
CA ASN A 417 15.47 -13.16 7.27
C ASN A 417 14.53 -13.61 6.14
N ARG A 418 15.01 -14.54 5.31
CA ARG A 418 14.31 -15.07 4.10
C ARG A 418 13.01 -15.80 4.40
N ALA A 419 12.78 -16.24 5.64
CA ALA A 419 11.63 -17.06 6.02
C ALA A 419 10.31 -16.41 5.61
N ALA A 420 10.13 -15.13 5.86
CA ALA A 420 8.80 -14.55 5.74
C ALA A 420 8.29 -14.47 4.26
N LEU A 421 9.16 -14.63 3.24
CA LEU A 421 8.94 -14.22 1.83
C LEU A 421 7.83 -14.96 1.07
N SER A 422 7.22 -16.00 1.65
CA SER A 422 6.37 -16.91 0.87
C SER A 422 5.18 -17.50 1.64
N TYR A 423 4.66 -16.79 2.64
CA TYR A 423 3.83 -17.44 3.66
C TYR A 423 2.31 -17.54 3.41
N THR A 424 1.72 -16.97 2.36
CA THR A 424 0.26 -17.03 2.24
C THR A 424 -0.26 -17.24 0.83
N GLY A 425 -0.95 -18.37 0.66
CA GLY A 425 -2.04 -18.51 -0.30
C GLY A 425 -3.36 -18.41 0.47
N ASP A 426 -4.17 -17.38 0.18
CA ASP A 426 -5.63 -17.49 0.09
C ASP A 426 -6.29 -16.24 -0.52
N ASP A 427 -7.48 -16.39 -1.11
CA ASP A 427 -8.13 -15.43 -1.99
C ASP A 427 -9.43 -14.84 -1.41
N GLY A 428 -9.67 -13.57 -1.70
CA GLY A 428 -10.98 -12.96 -1.55
C GLY A 428 -11.00 -11.58 -2.18
N ASP A 429 -11.14 -11.50 -3.50
CA ASP A 429 -11.47 -10.29 -4.28
C ASP A 429 -10.82 -8.97 -3.80
N LYS A 430 -9.62 -8.65 -4.31
CA LYS A 430 -8.77 -7.47 -4.01
C LYS A 430 -8.08 -7.47 -2.62
N ALA A 431 -6.80 -7.82 -2.54
CA ALA A 431 -5.79 -7.21 -1.66
C ALA A 431 -4.40 -7.87 -1.88
N GLY A 432 -3.33 -7.10 -1.70
CA GLY A 432 -1.96 -7.40 -2.12
C GLY A 432 -1.36 -8.72 -1.63
N SER A 433 -0.56 -9.33 -2.51
CA SER A 433 0.29 -10.46 -2.17
C SER A 433 1.33 -10.05 -1.13
N LEU A 434 1.41 -10.81 -0.05
CA LEU A 434 2.44 -10.71 0.98
C LEU A 434 3.88 -10.90 0.46
N GLY A 435 4.06 -11.39 -0.77
CA GLY A 435 5.39 -11.53 -1.41
C GLY A 435 6.11 -10.20 -1.70
N GLU A 436 5.40 -9.06 -1.76
CA GLU A 436 6.05 -7.75 -1.92
C GLU A 436 6.64 -7.18 -0.62
N LEU A 437 6.35 -7.81 0.52
CA LEU A 437 6.56 -7.21 1.83
C LEU A 437 7.88 -7.55 2.51
N LEU A 438 8.80 -8.27 1.84
CA LEU A 438 10.00 -8.80 2.48
C LEU A 438 11.28 -8.68 1.66
N LYS A 439 11.57 -7.46 1.22
CA LYS A 439 12.95 -7.07 0.94
C LYS A 439 13.59 -6.56 2.22
N PRO A 440 14.67 -7.19 2.66
CA PRO A 440 15.75 -6.41 3.25
C PRO A 440 17.08 -6.73 2.54
N VAL A 441 18.18 -6.00 2.63
CA VAL A 441 18.56 -4.58 2.84
C VAL A 441 20.00 -4.52 2.30
N GLU A 442 20.43 -3.37 1.78
CA GLU A 442 21.82 -2.90 1.60
C GLU A 442 22.97 -3.91 1.36
N SER A 443 23.63 -3.77 0.21
CA SER A 443 25.08 -3.98 0.12
C SER A 443 25.72 -2.64 -0.23
N SER A 444 26.70 -2.26 0.57
CA SER A 444 27.43 -1.00 0.53
C SER A 444 28.12 -0.73 -0.80
N ARG A 445 27.52 0.09 -1.66
CA ARG A 445 28.14 0.94 -2.71
C ARG A 445 27.04 1.86 -3.26
N PRO A 446 27.33 3.11 -3.62
CA PRO A 446 26.29 4.05 -4.04
C PRO A 446 25.68 3.55 -5.35
N MET A 447 24.51 2.91 -5.24
CA MET A 447 23.66 2.61 -6.39
C MET A 447 23.13 3.95 -6.91
N ILE A 448 23.53 4.33 -8.11
CA ILE A 448 22.79 5.29 -8.92
C ILE A 448 21.45 4.62 -9.20
N PHE A 449 20.46 4.99 -8.41
CA PHE A 449 19.08 4.62 -8.61
C PHE A 449 18.64 5.24 -9.93
N GLU A 450 18.57 4.48 -11.04
CA GLU A 450 17.71 4.87 -12.16
C GLU A 450 16.25 4.71 -11.73
N ALA A 451 15.44 5.72 -12.04
CA ALA A 451 14.04 5.81 -11.63
C ALA A 451 13.30 4.53 -12.04
N TYR A 452 12.84 3.76 -11.05
CA TYR A 452 11.68 2.90 -11.26
C TYR A 452 10.59 3.84 -11.75
N LEU A 453 10.34 3.78 -13.05
CA LEU A 453 9.14 4.32 -13.66
C LEU A 453 7.99 3.71 -12.87
N VAL A 454 7.14 4.55 -12.29
CA VAL A 454 5.83 4.11 -11.81
C VAL A 454 5.24 3.23 -12.91
N PRO A 455 4.82 1.99 -12.64
CA PRO A 455 4.25 1.14 -13.68
C PRO A 455 3.13 1.93 -14.31
N GLY A 456 3.30 2.33 -15.57
CA GLY A 456 2.21 2.82 -16.39
C GLY A 456 1.13 1.77 -16.26
N TYR A 457 0.04 2.11 -15.56
CA TYR A 457 -1.18 1.35 -15.65
C TYR A 457 -1.59 1.51 -17.12
N ALA A 458 -1.06 0.64 -17.99
CA ALA A 458 -1.60 0.46 -19.31
C ALA A 458 -3.04 0.05 -19.01
N ALA A 459 -3.99 0.95 -19.31
CA ALA A 459 -5.41 0.75 -19.07
C ALA A 459 -5.76 -0.70 -19.41
N LYS A 460 -5.84 -1.56 -18.39
CA LYS A 460 -6.53 -2.82 -18.55
C LYS A 460 -7.90 -2.36 -19.01
N LYS A 461 -8.39 -2.85 -20.15
CA LYS A 461 -9.76 -2.57 -20.53
C LYS A 461 -10.60 -3.04 -19.35
N THR A 462 -11.14 -2.09 -18.61
CA THR A 462 -12.06 -2.32 -17.50
C THR A 462 -13.09 -3.33 -18.01
N PRO A 463 -13.19 -4.52 -17.40
CA PRO A 463 -14.17 -5.52 -17.79
C PRO A 463 -15.55 -4.88 -17.96
N PRO A 464 -16.38 -5.31 -18.93
CA PRO A 464 -17.69 -4.71 -19.14
C PRO A 464 -18.57 -4.66 -17.89
N GLU A 465 -18.43 -5.65 -17.00
CA GLU A 465 -19.12 -5.71 -15.70
C GLU A 465 -18.64 -4.64 -14.72
N GLU A 466 -17.33 -4.36 -14.66
CA GLU A 466 -16.78 -3.25 -13.86
C GLU A 466 -17.17 -1.88 -14.44
N LEU A 467 -17.21 -1.74 -15.77
CA LEU A 467 -17.70 -0.52 -16.42
C LEU A 467 -19.18 -0.28 -16.13
N GLU A 468 -19.99 -1.33 -16.17
CA GLU A 468 -21.41 -1.26 -15.84
C GLU A 468 -21.61 -0.97 -14.35
N PHE A 469 -20.81 -1.57 -13.47
CA PHE A 469 -20.79 -1.25 -12.04
C PHE A 469 -20.49 0.24 -11.80
N LEU A 470 -19.44 0.78 -12.43
CA LEU A 470 -19.08 2.20 -12.35
C LEU A 470 -20.18 3.11 -12.91
N ARG A 471 -20.85 2.70 -14.01
CA ARG A 471 -21.97 3.42 -14.60
C ARG A 471 -23.18 3.45 -13.66
N VAL A 472 -23.55 2.31 -13.08
CA VAL A 472 -24.66 2.18 -12.12
C VAL A 472 -24.38 2.97 -10.84
N LYS A 473 -23.12 2.99 -10.37
CA LYS A 473 -22.68 3.81 -9.23
C LYS A 473 -22.49 5.29 -9.57
N GLY A 474 -22.74 5.70 -10.82
CA GLY A 474 -22.73 7.10 -11.24
C GLY A 474 -21.35 7.72 -11.43
N ALA A 475 -20.26 6.94 -11.49
CA ALA A 475 -18.90 7.47 -11.63
C ALA A 475 -18.67 8.26 -12.94
N TYR A 476 -19.48 8.00 -13.97
CA TYR A 476 -19.48 8.72 -15.25
C TYR A 476 -20.58 9.80 -15.36
N SER A 477 -21.41 9.96 -14.33
CA SER A 477 -22.53 10.89 -14.32
C SER A 477 -22.09 12.26 -13.83
N ILE A 478 -21.33 12.97 -14.67
CA ILE A 478 -20.78 14.29 -14.33
C ILE A 478 -21.92 15.30 -14.10
N PRO A 479 -21.82 16.19 -13.08
CA PRO A 479 -22.80 17.25 -12.85
C PRO A 479 -22.97 18.19 -14.05
N PRO A 480 -24.05 19.01 -14.08
CA PRO A 480 -24.24 20.03 -15.11
C PRO A 480 -23.03 20.94 -15.27
N LYS A 481 -22.71 21.33 -16.50
CA LYS A 481 -21.51 22.12 -16.84
C LYS A 481 -21.35 23.38 -15.97
N ASP A 482 -22.44 24.08 -15.67
CA ASP A 482 -22.39 25.30 -14.85
C ASP A 482 -22.07 25.03 -13.37
N VAL A 483 -22.42 23.85 -12.86
CA VAL A 483 -21.97 23.36 -11.54
C VAL A 483 -20.47 23.07 -11.59
N CYS A 484 -20.01 22.35 -12.62
CA CYS A 484 -18.59 22.05 -12.80
C CYS A 484 -17.74 23.31 -12.95
N ASP A 485 -18.20 24.28 -13.75
CA ASP A 485 -17.50 25.56 -13.94
C ASP A 485 -17.33 26.29 -12.60
N GLN A 486 -18.41 26.38 -11.81
CA GLN A 486 -18.35 27.04 -10.49
C GLN A 486 -17.47 26.29 -9.50
N ALA A 487 -17.49 24.95 -9.51
CA ALA A 487 -16.63 24.14 -8.66
C ALA A 487 -15.14 24.31 -9.00
N VAL A 488 -14.79 24.27 -10.29
CA VAL A 488 -13.42 24.53 -10.76
C VAL A 488 -12.98 25.92 -10.33
N PHE A 489 -13.81 26.95 -10.50
CA PHE A 489 -13.47 28.31 -10.08
C PHE A 489 -13.34 28.44 -8.57
N ALA A 490 -14.18 27.76 -7.79
CA ALA A 490 -14.10 27.75 -6.34
C ALA A 490 -12.83 27.04 -5.84
N PHE A 491 -12.41 25.95 -6.48
CA PHE A 491 -11.17 25.24 -6.14
C PHE A 491 -9.93 26.11 -6.36
N PHE A 492 -9.76 26.71 -7.54
CA PHE A 492 -8.59 27.56 -7.81
C PHE A 492 -8.57 28.84 -6.99
N ARG A 493 -9.75 29.34 -6.60
CA ARG A 493 -9.87 30.53 -5.76
C ARG A 493 -9.55 30.27 -4.30
N ASN A 494 -10.02 29.14 -3.73
CA ASN A 494 -10.02 28.93 -2.29
C ASN A 494 -9.08 27.79 -1.82
N ALA A 495 -8.90 26.72 -2.60
CA ALA A 495 -8.10 25.57 -2.21
C ALA A 495 -6.66 25.63 -2.74
N HIS A 496 -6.49 25.95 -4.02
CA HIS A 496 -5.18 25.97 -4.69
C HIS A 496 -4.11 26.81 -3.97
N PRO A 497 -4.42 27.98 -3.36
CA PRO A 497 -3.41 28.78 -2.66
C PRO A 497 -2.68 28.09 -1.50
N LEU A 498 -3.37 27.17 -0.82
CA LEU A 498 -2.83 26.42 0.32
C LEU A 498 -2.59 24.94 -0.02
N LEU A 499 -2.92 24.52 -1.25
CA LEU A 499 -2.65 23.19 -1.79
C LEU A 499 -2.36 23.27 -3.30
N PRO A 500 -1.22 23.84 -3.71
CA PRO A 500 -0.91 24.14 -5.12
C PRO A 500 -0.38 22.89 -5.86
N VAL A 501 -1.13 21.80 -5.82
CA VAL A 501 -0.73 20.49 -6.40
C VAL A 501 -1.05 20.36 -7.87
N LEU A 502 -1.84 21.28 -8.44
CA LEU A 502 -2.19 21.32 -9.87
C LEU A 502 -1.44 22.46 -10.57
N ASP A 503 -1.04 22.21 -11.82
CA ASP A 503 -0.62 23.27 -12.73
C ASP A 503 -1.88 23.98 -13.27
N ALA A 504 -2.20 25.13 -12.67
CA ALA A 504 -3.38 25.94 -12.96
C ALA A 504 -3.42 26.36 -14.42
N LYS A 505 -2.29 26.75 -15.01
CA LYS A 505 -2.24 27.11 -16.43
C LYS A 505 -2.64 25.93 -17.31
N SER A 506 -1.98 24.79 -17.15
CA SER A 506 -2.23 23.59 -17.94
C SER A 506 -3.66 23.08 -17.75
N PHE A 507 -4.12 22.99 -16.50
CA PHE A 507 -5.45 22.49 -16.17
C PHE A 507 -6.55 23.41 -16.72
N LEU A 508 -6.48 24.72 -16.43
CA LEU A 508 -7.50 25.66 -16.86
C LEU A 508 -7.53 25.77 -18.38
N ASP A 509 -6.40 25.75 -19.09
CA ASP A 509 -6.40 25.75 -20.55
C ASP A 509 -7.16 24.56 -21.13
N GLN A 510 -6.91 23.36 -20.59
CA GLN A 510 -7.59 22.13 -21.03
C GLN A 510 -9.09 22.22 -20.75
N TYR A 511 -9.47 22.67 -19.55
CA TYR A 511 -10.86 22.81 -19.13
C TYR A 511 -11.61 23.87 -19.95
N PHE A 512 -11.03 25.04 -20.21
CA PHE A 512 -11.70 26.09 -20.98
C PHE A 512 -11.85 25.75 -22.47
N ARG A 513 -10.95 24.92 -23.02
CA ARG A 513 -11.03 24.50 -24.43
C ARG A 513 -12.05 23.39 -24.67
N ARG A 514 -12.16 22.42 -23.75
CA ARG A 514 -12.93 21.18 -23.96
C ARG A 514 -13.94 20.88 -22.86
N GLY A 515 -14.11 21.77 -21.88
CA GLY A 515 -14.97 21.56 -20.72
C GLY A 515 -14.49 20.40 -19.84
N CYS A 516 -15.44 19.70 -19.21
CA CYS A 516 -15.19 18.54 -18.37
C CYS A 516 -14.48 17.40 -19.11
N GLU A 517 -14.71 17.24 -20.42
CA GLU A 517 -14.05 16.22 -21.26
C GLU A 517 -12.58 16.55 -21.57
N GLY A 518 -12.15 17.78 -21.27
CA GLY A 518 -10.79 18.24 -21.49
C GLY A 518 -9.80 17.81 -20.43
N VAL A 519 -10.28 17.41 -19.25
CA VAL A 519 -9.46 17.14 -18.06
C VAL A 519 -9.65 15.70 -17.60
N SER A 520 -8.71 15.20 -16.81
CA SER A 520 -8.84 13.90 -16.17
C SER A 520 -10.11 13.84 -15.30
N LEU A 521 -10.88 12.74 -15.45
CA LEU A 521 -12.14 12.55 -14.74
C LEU A 521 -11.91 12.41 -13.23
N ILE A 522 -10.86 11.69 -12.81
CA ILE A 522 -10.55 11.54 -11.38
C ILE A 522 -10.15 12.89 -10.77
N LEU A 523 -9.42 13.72 -11.50
CA LEU A 523 -9.09 15.08 -11.07
C LEU A 523 -10.33 15.97 -10.99
N LEU A 524 -11.24 15.87 -11.96
CA LEU A 524 -12.49 16.63 -11.95
C LEU A 524 -13.33 16.29 -10.71
N TRP A 525 -13.53 15.00 -10.42
CA TRP A 525 -14.24 14.58 -9.20
C TRP A 525 -13.51 15.00 -7.92
N SER A 526 -12.18 14.98 -7.92
CA SER A 526 -11.37 15.44 -6.77
C SER A 526 -11.54 16.93 -6.52
N ILE A 527 -11.56 17.73 -7.59
CA ILE A 527 -11.85 19.16 -7.53
C ILE A 527 -13.27 19.39 -7.02
N LEU A 528 -14.27 18.68 -7.56
CA LEU A 528 -15.67 18.79 -7.12
C LEU A 528 -15.82 18.44 -5.63
N HIS A 529 -15.12 17.42 -5.17
CA HIS A 529 -15.09 17.01 -3.77
C HIS A 529 -14.64 18.13 -2.83
N VAL A 530 -13.52 18.79 -3.13
CA VAL A 530 -13.02 19.89 -2.29
C VAL A 530 -13.85 21.16 -2.50
N ALA A 531 -14.23 21.46 -3.74
CA ALA A 531 -15.00 22.64 -4.08
C ALA A 531 -16.39 22.67 -3.44
N ALA A 532 -16.99 21.51 -3.14
CA ALA A 532 -18.27 21.41 -2.45
C ALA A 532 -18.30 22.19 -1.11
N SER A 533 -17.15 22.36 -0.45
CA SER A 533 -17.03 23.18 0.76
C SER A 533 -17.22 24.68 0.52
N PHE A 534 -16.96 25.15 -0.71
CA PHE A 534 -16.95 26.58 -1.06
C PHE A 534 -18.09 26.99 -1.99
N LEU A 535 -18.93 26.05 -2.41
CA LEU A 535 -20.05 26.34 -3.30
C LEU A 535 -21.22 26.98 -2.53
N PRO A 536 -21.91 27.96 -3.16
CA PRO A 536 -23.21 28.43 -2.67
C PRO A 536 -24.20 27.26 -2.60
N ILE A 537 -25.08 27.28 -1.60
CA ILE A 537 -26.01 26.17 -1.34
C ILE A 537 -26.99 25.96 -2.50
N GLU A 538 -27.28 27.00 -3.26
CA GLU A 538 -28.12 26.98 -4.46
C GLU A 538 -27.50 26.09 -5.56
N ILE A 539 -26.18 26.15 -5.70
CA ILE A 539 -25.43 25.35 -6.69
C ILE A 539 -25.37 23.89 -6.25
N VAL A 540 -25.19 23.66 -4.95
CA VAL A 540 -25.24 22.32 -4.34
C VAL A 540 -26.60 21.68 -4.59
N ARG A 541 -27.69 22.40 -4.32
CA ARG A 541 -29.07 21.95 -4.59
C ARG A 541 -29.33 21.71 -6.07
N LYS A 542 -28.81 22.55 -6.96
CA LYS A 542 -28.91 22.37 -8.41
C LYS A 542 -28.23 21.08 -8.88
N SER A 543 -27.20 20.63 -8.18
CA SER A 543 -26.54 19.34 -8.45
C SER A 543 -27.25 18.12 -7.84
N GLY A 544 -28.39 18.31 -7.18
CA GLY A 544 -29.23 17.23 -6.64
C GLY A 544 -28.99 16.91 -5.16
N TYR A 545 -28.14 17.66 -4.45
CA TYR A 545 -27.81 17.41 -3.05
C TYR A 545 -28.41 18.48 -2.12
N GLN A 546 -28.91 18.07 -0.96
CA GLN A 546 -29.51 19.01 0.00
C GLN A 546 -28.49 19.78 0.84
N THR A 547 -27.32 19.20 1.08
CA THR A 547 -26.28 19.78 1.94
C THR A 547 -24.90 19.66 1.29
N ARG A 548 -23.98 20.56 1.67
CA ARG A 548 -22.57 20.52 1.23
C ARG A 548 -21.89 19.20 1.64
N LYS A 549 -22.16 18.74 2.86
CA LYS A 549 -21.70 17.44 3.40
C LYS A 549 -22.13 16.26 2.51
N ALA A 550 -23.41 16.22 2.09
CA ALA A 550 -23.92 15.15 1.22
C ALA A 550 -23.27 15.17 -0.16
N MET A 551 -23.13 16.35 -0.77
CA MET A 551 -22.41 16.49 -2.05
C MET A 551 -20.96 16.03 -1.91
N LYS A 552 -20.24 16.52 -0.89
CA LYS A 552 -18.83 16.19 -0.64
C LYS A 552 -18.60 14.69 -0.49
N LEU A 553 -19.48 13.99 0.24
CA LEU A 553 -19.46 12.53 0.40
C LEU A 553 -19.67 11.82 -0.94
N ALA A 554 -20.66 12.23 -1.75
CA ALA A 554 -20.92 11.62 -3.04
C ALA A 554 -19.73 11.82 -4.01
N MET A 555 -19.18 13.04 -4.09
CA MET A 555 -18.00 13.32 -4.92
C MET A 555 -16.79 12.49 -4.46
N TYR A 556 -16.56 12.39 -3.15
CA TYR A 556 -15.50 11.53 -2.56
C TYR A 556 -15.65 10.08 -3.01
N GLN A 557 -16.87 9.52 -2.91
CA GLN A 557 -17.16 8.16 -3.34
C GLN A 557 -16.89 7.95 -4.84
N HIS A 558 -17.17 8.94 -5.70
CA HIS A 558 -16.85 8.85 -7.13
C HIS A 558 -15.34 8.84 -7.39
N VAL A 559 -14.55 9.69 -6.71
CA VAL A 559 -13.08 9.64 -6.82
C VAL A 559 -12.57 8.28 -6.36
N LYS A 560 -13.05 7.79 -5.21
CA LYS A 560 -12.67 6.49 -4.65
C LYS A 560 -13.02 5.34 -5.60
N LEU A 561 -14.20 5.36 -6.23
CA LEU A 561 -14.60 4.38 -7.24
C LEU A 561 -13.65 4.37 -8.45
N LEU A 562 -13.23 5.55 -8.93
CA LEU A 562 -12.28 5.62 -10.04
C LEU A 562 -10.88 5.15 -9.64
N TYR A 563 -10.45 5.49 -8.42
CA TYR A 563 -9.20 5.02 -7.83
C TYR A 563 -9.18 3.49 -7.66
N ASP A 564 -10.16 2.93 -6.94
CA ASP A 564 -10.26 1.50 -6.60
C ASP A 564 -10.42 0.59 -7.82
N ASN A 565 -10.86 1.14 -8.95
CA ASN A 565 -11.03 0.42 -10.21
C ASN A 565 -9.98 0.82 -11.26
N ASN A 566 -8.89 1.50 -10.89
CA ASN A 566 -7.77 1.83 -11.77
C ASN A 566 -8.18 2.58 -13.06
N GLN A 567 -9.11 3.53 -12.96
CA GLN A 567 -9.63 4.27 -14.12
C GLN A 567 -8.75 5.46 -14.55
N GLU A 568 -7.68 5.78 -13.82
CA GLU A 568 -6.69 6.79 -14.20
C GLU A 568 -5.34 6.15 -14.54
N THR A 569 -4.76 6.59 -15.65
CA THR A 569 -3.50 6.08 -16.20
C THR A 569 -2.33 7.04 -16.00
N ASP A 570 -2.60 8.35 -15.87
CA ASP A 570 -1.59 9.36 -15.58
C ASP A 570 -1.28 9.38 -14.08
N HIS A 571 -0.07 8.97 -13.72
CA HIS A 571 0.38 8.92 -12.33
C HIS A 571 0.41 10.28 -11.64
N PHE A 572 0.67 11.36 -12.38
CA PHE A 572 0.60 12.70 -11.80
C PHE A 572 -0.84 13.06 -11.47
N ALA A 573 -1.79 12.79 -12.37
CA ALA A 573 -3.20 13.02 -12.13
C ALA A 573 -3.72 12.16 -10.97
N LEU A 574 -3.30 10.89 -10.89
CA LEU A 574 -3.65 10.00 -9.78
C LEU A 574 -3.07 10.48 -8.45
N LEU A 575 -1.78 10.84 -8.40
CA LEU A 575 -1.14 11.37 -7.19
C LEU A 575 -1.81 12.66 -6.73
N GLN A 576 -2.09 13.58 -7.66
CA GLN A 576 -2.80 14.82 -7.39
C GLN A 576 -4.20 14.55 -6.82
N ALA A 577 -4.97 13.61 -7.41
CA ALA A 577 -6.27 13.21 -6.89
C ALA A 577 -6.18 12.65 -5.47
N VAL A 578 -5.22 11.78 -5.19
CA VAL A 578 -5.01 11.18 -3.86
C VAL A 578 -4.61 12.22 -2.81
N ILE A 579 -3.75 13.20 -3.16
CA ILE A 579 -3.43 14.31 -2.25
C ILE A 579 -4.68 15.14 -1.94
N ILE A 580 -5.48 15.43 -2.97
CA ILE A 580 -6.74 16.18 -2.83
C ILE A 580 -7.75 15.40 -1.97
N LEU A 581 -7.81 14.06 -2.07
CA LEU A 581 -8.61 13.21 -1.18
C LEU A 581 -8.22 13.32 0.30
N GLY A 582 -7.02 13.80 0.61
CA GLY A 582 -6.65 14.18 1.98
C GLY A 582 -7.63 15.18 2.61
N TYR A 583 -8.37 15.97 1.83
CA TYR A 583 -9.41 16.89 2.36
C TYR A 583 -10.68 16.19 2.86
N TRP A 584 -10.70 14.85 2.86
CA TRP A 584 -11.74 14.02 3.47
C TRP A 584 -11.53 13.85 4.98
N HIS A 585 -12.42 14.48 5.75
CA HIS A 585 -12.46 14.43 7.21
C HIS A 585 -13.88 14.08 7.68
N PRO A 586 -14.24 12.77 7.69
CA PRO A 586 -15.57 12.31 8.10
C PRO A 586 -15.76 12.38 9.63
N ASP A 587 -17.02 12.29 10.09
CA ASP A 587 -17.41 12.37 11.51
C ASP A 587 -17.18 11.06 12.29
N SER A 588 -17.26 9.89 11.64
CA SER A 588 -17.14 8.59 12.32
C SER A 588 -16.89 7.40 11.37
N GLN A 589 -16.28 6.34 11.93
CA GLN A 589 -16.08 4.95 11.46
C GLN A 589 -15.49 4.70 10.05
N ASP A 590 -15.25 5.71 9.23
CA ASP A 590 -14.58 5.51 7.94
C ASP A 590 -13.09 5.24 8.15
N ARG A 591 -12.67 4.01 7.80
CA ARG A 591 -11.27 3.57 7.86
C ARG A 591 -10.35 4.37 6.94
N PHE A 592 -10.90 5.10 5.96
CA PHE A 592 -10.16 5.82 4.91
C PHE A 592 -10.17 7.34 5.13
N GLU A 593 -9.70 7.78 6.29
CA GLU A 593 -9.61 9.20 6.64
C GLU A 593 -8.40 9.94 6.03
N ALA A 594 -8.31 11.25 6.26
CA ALA A 594 -7.25 12.14 5.75
C ALA A 594 -5.81 11.61 5.92
N TRP A 595 -5.50 10.92 7.03
CA TRP A 595 -4.18 10.33 7.27
C TRP A 595 -3.88 9.14 6.37
N HIS A 596 -4.90 8.33 6.03
CA HIS A 596 -4.78 7.21 5.10
C HIS A 596 -4.43 7.69 3.69
N TRP A 597 -5.21 8.62 3.13
CA TRP A 597 -4.97 9.15 1.78
C TRP A 597 -3.65 9.91 1.67
N THR A 598 -3.30 10.69 2.70
CA THR A 598 -1.99 11.35 2.77
C THR A 598 -0.86 10.31 2.77
N GLY A 599 -1.06 9.20 3.46
CA GLY A 599 -0.17 8.05 3.44
C GLY A 599 0.07 7.47 2.05
N ILE A 600 -0.99 7.19 1.31
CA ILE A 600 -0.92 6.72 -0.08
C ILE A 600 -0.17 7.75 -0.94
N ALA A 601 -0.51 9.03 -0.81
CA ALA A 601 0.15 10.09 -1.56
C ALA A 601 1.67 10.13 -1.30
N ILE A 602 2.10 9.99 -0.05
CA ILE A 602 3.52 9.98 0.31
C ILE A 602 4.22 8.78 -0.33
N SER A 603 3.65 7.58 -0.20
CA SER A 603 4.20 6.36 -0.83
C SER A 603 4.29 6.49 -2.35
N MET A 604 3.26 7.05 -3.00
CA MET A 604 3.26 7.31 -4.44
C MET A 604 4.32 8.35 -4.84
N ALA A 605 4.41 9.47 -4.12
CA ALA A 605 5.38 10.53 -4.37
C ALA A 605 6.83 10.04 -4.17
N GLN A 606 7.07 9.19 -3.16
CA GLN A 606 8.36 8.55 -2.93
C GLN A 606 8.72 7.56 -4.03
N SER A 607 7.75 6.75 -4.47
CA SER A 607 7.91 5.83 -5.62
C SER A 607 8.23 6.58 -6.91
N MET A 608 7.62 7.75 -7.11
CA MET A 608 7.92 8.70 -8.20
C MET A 608 9.24 9.46 -8.02
N ARG A 609 9.89 9.32 -6.87
CA ARG A 609 11.11 10.05 -6.45
C ARG A 609 10.98 11.56 -6.38
N LEU A 610 9.78 12.07 -6.10
CA LEU A 610 9.57 13.52 -5.92
C LEU A 610 10.28 14.08 -4.67
N HIS A 611 10.76 13.21 -3.78
CA HIS A 611 11.60 13.54 -2.63
C HIS A 611 13.08 13.71 -2.97
N ARG A 612 13.48 13.44 -4.23
CA ARG A 612 14.87 13.49 -4.69
C ARG A 612 15.11 14.61 -5.70
N GLU A 613 16.21 15.35 -5.56
CA GLU A 613 16.70 16.32 -6.55
C GLU A 613 16.96 15.65 -7.91
N SER A 614 17.45 14.40 -7.87
CA SER A 614 17.70 13.59 -9.06
C SER A 614 16.45 13.25 -9.87
N PHE A 615 15.24 13.55 -9.37
CA PHE A 615 14.01 13.48 -10.18
C PHE A 615 14.13 14.25 -11.50
N GLY A 616 14.89 15.36 -11.49
CA GLY A 616 15.14 16.22 -12.65
C GLY A 616 16.06 15.61 -13.70
N GLU A 617 16.85 14.63 -13.30
CA GLU A 617 17.90 14.00 -14.10
C GLU A 617 17.31 12.79 -14.84
N ARG A 618 17.37 12.81 -16.17
CA ARG A 618 17.00 11.65 -16.99
C ARG A 618 18.13 11.30 -17.94
N PRO A 619 18.27 10.01 -18.34
CA PRO A 619 19.28 9.57 -19.31
C PRO A 619 19.23 10.28 -20.67
N ARG A 620 18.12 10.98 -20.98
CA ARG A 620 17.89 11.71 -22.25
C ARG A 620 17.81 13.23 -22.09
N GLY A 621 18.23 13.79 -20.95
CA GLY A 621 18.24 15.23 -20.66
C GLY A 621 17.40 15.64 -19.46
N THR A 622 17.47 16.92 -19.07
CA THR A 622 16.79 17.47 -17.90
C THR A 622 15.28 17.59 -18.11
N LEU A 623 14.48 17.33 -17.08
CA LEU A 623 13.05 17.58 -17.10
C LEU A 623 12.73 19.07 -17.40
N PRO A 624 11.62 19.38 -18.10
CA PRO A 624 11.18 20.75 -18.28
C PRO A 624 10.98 21.45 -16.92
N ALA A 625 11.43 22.70 -16.82
CA ALA A 625 11.39 23.47 -15.57
C ALA A 625 10.00 23.45 -14.90
N GLY A 626 8.92 23.62 -15.67
CA GLY A 626 7.55 23.60 -15.13
C GLY A 626 7.18 22.29 -14.41
N LYS A 627 7.65 21.13 -14.90
CA LYS A 627 7.42 19.84 -14.22
C LYS A 627 8.18 19.75 -12.90
N MET A 628 9.39 20.32 -12.84
CA MET A 628 10.17 20.34 -11.60
C MET A 628 9.52 21.25 -10.54
N ARG A 629 9.01 22.42 -10.95
CA ARG A 629 8.26 23.31 -10.07
C ARG A 629 6.99 22.65 -9.53
N LEU A 630 6.28 21.89 -10.37
CA LEU A 630 5.13 21.09 -9.94
C LEU A 630 5.53 20.00 -8.95
N ALA A 631 6.62 19.27 -9.20
CA ALA A 631 7.14 18.24 -8.30
C ALA A 631 7.48 18.81 -6.91
N ARG A 632 8.17 19.97 -6.84
CA ARG A 632 8.45 20.66 -5.57
C ARG A 632 7.19 20.98 -4.78
N ARG A 633 6.16 21.49 -5.46
CA ARG A 633 4.87 21.83 -4.83
C ARG A 633 4.14 20.60 -4.32
N ILE A 634 4.11 19.52 -5.11
CA ILE A 634 3.51 18.24 -4.73
C ILE A 634 4.22 17.65 -3.51
N TRP A 635 5.56 17.61 -3.51
CA TRP A 635 6.34 17.11 -2.38
C TRP A 635 6.15 17.98 -1.12
N GLY A 636 6.17 19.31 -1.29
CA GLY A 636 5.86 20.25 -0.21
C GLY A 636 4.46 20.04 0.38
N ALA A 637 3.47 19.70 -0.45
CA ALA A 637 2.12 19.39 0.01
C ALA A 637 2.05 18.09 0.80
N CYS A 638 2.75 17.03 0.36
CA CYS A 638 2.90 15.81 1.14
C CYS A 638 3.53 16.10 2.51
N LEU A 639 4.59 16.91 2.55
CA LEU A 639 5.25 17.31 3.80
C LEU A 639 4.30 18.06 4.72
N VAL A 640 3.69 19.16 4.27
CA VAL A 640 2.76 19.96 5.09
C VAL A 640 1.67 19.06 5.69
N ARG A 641 1.06 18.20 4.87
CA ARG A 641 -0.01 17.30 5.30
C ARG A 641 0.46 16.26 6.31
N ASP A 642 1.64 15.66 6.11
CA ASP A 642 2.22 14.69 7.05
C ASP A 642 2.39 15.27 8.44
N ARG A 643 2.97 16.49 8.54
CA ARG A 643 3.26 17.15 9.83
C ARG A 643 2.01 17.51 10.60
N TRP A 644 1.04 18.13 9.94
CA TRP A 644 -0.20 18.54 10.58
C TRP A 644 -1.06 17.33 10.95
N LEU A 645 -1.16 16.30 10.11
CA LEU A 645 -1.94 15.11 10.45
C LEU A 645 -1.28 14.25 11.51
N ALA A 646 0.05 14.15 11.53
CA ALA A 646 0.78 13.48 12.62
C ALA A 646 0.43 14.13 13.97
N PHE A 647 0.46 15.46 14.02
CA PHE A 647 0.05 16.22 15.21
C PHE A 647 -1.43 16.01 15.57
N ILE A 648 -2.34 16.21 14.62
CA ILE A 648 -3.81 16.16 14.82
C ILE A 648 -4.34 14.74 15.07
N LYS A 649 -3.53 13.71 14.87
CA LYS A 649 -3.91 12.31 15.10
C LYS A 649 -3.06 11.63 16.17
N GLY A 650 -2.06 12.30 16.73
CA GLY A 650 -1.09 11.67 17.63
C GLY A 650 -0.31 10.52 16.97
N ARG A 651 -0.10 10.55 15.64
CA ARG A 651 0.55 9.48 14.87
C ARG A 651 1.98 9.86 14.48
N PRO A 652 2.88 8.88 14.28
CA PRO A 652 4.21 9.17 13.75
C PRO A 652 4.15 9.86 12.37
N MET A 653 5.11 10.74 12.13
CA MET A 653 5.36 11.32 10.81
C MET A 653 5.91 10.24 9.87
N ARG A 654 5.50 10.28 8.60
CA ARG A 654 5.94 9.32 7.57
C ARG A 654 7.13 9.82 6.75
N ILE A 655 7.32 11.14 6.67
CA ILE A 655 8.43 11.74 5.93
C ILE A 655 9.60 12.04 6.88
N HIS A 656 10.71 11.35 6.69
CA HIS A 656 11.99 11.61 7.33
C HIS A 656 12.79 12.58 6.46
N LEU A 657 13.17 13.75 7.00
CA LEU A 657 13.83 14.79 6.20
C LEU A 657 15.25 14.40 5.80
N GLU A 658 15.90 13.57 6.61
CA GLU A 658 17.20 12.94 6.37
C GLU A 658 17.25 12.09 5.09
N ASP A 659 16.10 11.57 4.65
CA ASP A 659 16.00 10.77 3.42
C ASP A 659 15.69 11.62 2.17
N CYS A 660 15.53 12.94 2.35
CA CYS A 660 15.04 13.86 1.33
C CYS A 660 16.11 14.87 0.93
N ASP A 661 16.35 15.01 -0.36
CA ASP A 661 17.27 16.02 -0.91
C ASP A 661 16.57 16.97 -1.92
N MET A 662 15.25 16.83 -2.11
CA MET A 662 14.45 17.77 -2.91
C MET A 662 14.55 19.21 -2.38
N PRO A 663 14.96 20.20 -3.19
CA PRO A 663 14.99 21.59 -2.76
C PRO A 663 13.60 22.09 -2.34
N LEU A 664 13.57 22.92 -1.29
CA LEU A 664 12.33 23.54 -0.81
C LEU A 664 11.66 24.37 -1.92
N PRO A 665 10.32 24.46 -1.93
CA PRO A 665 9.62 25.33 -2.86
C PRO A 665 10.07 26.78 -2.77
N SER A 666 10.06 27.45 -3.91
CA SER A 666 10.33 28.87 -4.07
C SER A 666 9.07 29.60 -4.52
N PRO A 667 8.93 30.92 -4.28
CA PRO A 667 7.74 31.67 -4.73
C PRO A 667 7.51 31.58 -6.24
N SER A 668 8.60 31.53 -7.03
CA SER A 668 8.59 31.31 -8.49
C SER A 668 7.97 29.98 -8.92
N ASP A 669 7.91 28.98 -8.03
CA ASP A 669 7.27 27.68 -8.34
C ASP A 669 5.76 27.81 -8.58
N ILE A 670 5.15 28.84 -8.02
CA ILE A 670 3.72 29.16 -8.18
C ILE A 670 3.54 30.39 -9.07
N SER A 671 4.32 31.46 -8.83
CA SER A 671 4.06 32.74 -9.49
C SER A 671 4.23 32.69 -11.01
N GLU A 672 5.28 32.04 -11.52
CA GLU A 672 5.51 31.93 -12.97
C GLU A 672 4.38 31.19 -13.70
N GLU A 673 3.80 30.18 -13.06
CA GLU A 673 2.69 29.42 -13.64
C GLU A 673 1.40 30.22 -13.63
N LEU A 674 1.06 30.82 -12.48
CA LEU A 674 -0.12 31.65 -12.36
C LEU A 674 -0.02 32.84 -13.31
N ASP A 675 1.15 33.46 -13.46
CA ASP A 675 1.38 34.57 -14.37
C ASP A 675 1.11 34.20 -15.82
N ALA A 676 1.39 32.95 -16.22
CA ALA A 676 1.10 32.41 -17.55
C ALA A 676 -0.40 32.15 -17.81
N VAL A 677 -1.29 32.23 -16.81
CA VAL A 677 -2.75 32.09 -16.99
C VAL A 677 -3.33 33.30 -17.74
N PRO A 678 -4.12 33.12 -18.81
CA PRO A 678 -4.75 34.23 -19.52
C PRO A 678 -5.64 35.09 -18.60
N GLN A 679 -5.59 36.41 -18.78
CA GLN A 679 -6.29 37.36 -17.89
C GLN A 679 -7.81 37.11 -17.79
N GLN A 680 -8.44 36.67 -18.89
CA GLN A 680 -9.86 36.33 -18.92
C GLN A 680 -10.20 35.14 -18.00
N MET A 681 -9.27 34.20 -17.83
CA MET A 681 -9.42 33.04 -16.95
C MET A 681 -9.07 33.40 -15.51
N LYS A 682 -8.00 34.19 -15.30
CA LYS A 682 -7.64 34.74 -13.98
C LYS A 682 -8.81 35.47 -13.35
N ALA A 683 -9.47 36.37 -14.09
CA ALA A 683 -10.60 37.16 -13.61
C ALA A 683 -11.79 36.33 -13.08
N LYS A 684 -11.87 35.04 -13.42
CA LYS A 684 -12.96 34.15 -12.96
C LYS A 684 -12.62 33.36 -11.70
N CYS A 685 -11.35 33.06 -11.45
CA CYS A 685 -10.96 32.06 -10.45
C CYS A 685 -9.66 32.34 -9.68
N ILE A 686 -8.86 33.31 -10.09
CA ILE A 686 -7.62 33.71 -9.41
C ILE A 686 -7.82 35.13 -8.90
N ALA A 687 -8.22 35.25 -7.63
CA ALA A 687 -8.57 36.53 -6.99
C ALA A 687 -7.43 37.14 -6.16
N TYR A 688 -6.28 36.47 -6.14
CA TYR A 688 -5.11 36.78 -5.32
C TYR A 688 -3.88 37.05 -6.20
N SER A 689 -2.85 37.62 -5.60
CA SER A 689 -1.57 37.91 -6.24
C SER A 689 -0.71 36.65 -6.30
N ALA A 690 -0.17 36.36 -7.49
CA ALA A 690 0.64 35.17 -7.74
C ALA A 690 1.89 35.09 -6.84
N ASN A 691 2.58 36.24 -6.64
CA ASN A 691 3.74 36.32 -5.75
C ASN A 691 3.36 36.13 -4.27
N ALA A 692 2.26 36.74 -3.82
CA ALA A 692 1.81 36.63 -2.44
C ALA A 692 1.53 35.17 -2.06
N VAL A 693 0.78 34.45 -2.88
CA VAL A 693 0.50 33.02 -2.64
C VAL A 693 1.76 32.16 -2.74
N GLY A 694 2.67 32.49 -3.66
CA GLY A 694 3.99 31.86 -3.75
C GLY A 694 4.78 31.96 -2.44
N GLU A 695 4.85 33.16 -1.87
CA GLU A 695 5.51 33.41 -0.58
C GLU A 695 4.80 32.69 0.57
N LEU A 696 3.47 32.81 0.67
CA LEU A 696 2.68 32.15 1.71
C LEU A 696 2.85 30.63 1.71
N TRP A 697 2.90 30.01 0.52
CA TRP A 697 3.15 28.58 0.40
C TRP A 697 4.52 28.18 0.93
N CYS A 698 5.56 28.95 0.60
CA CYS A 698 6.91 28.70 1.10
C CYS A 698 6.96 28.81 2.63
N GLU A 699 6.29 29.81 3.21
CA GLU A 699 6.21 29.96 4.67
C GLU A 699 5.46 28.79 5.31
N LEU A 700 4.34 28.33 4.73
CA LEU A 700 3.59 27.19 5.26
C LEU A 700 4.44 25.90 5.28
N VAL A 701 5.26 25.68 4.25
CA VAL A 701 6.20 24.54 4.21
C VAL A 701 7.26 24.67 5.31
N ARG A 702 7.88 25.84 5.48
CA ARG A 702 8.88 26.08 6.55
C ARG A 702 8.30 25.89 7.94
N LEU A 703 7.12 26.45 8.19
CA LEU A 703 6.38 26.27 9.44
C LEU A 703 6.09 24.80 9.73
N SER A 704 5.72 24.03 8.70
CA SER A 704 5.44 22.60 8.86
C SER A 704 6.71 21.79 9.15
N ILE A 705 7.86 22.15 8.57
CA ILE A 705 9.16 21.56 8.92
C ILE A 705 9.48 21.82 10.40
N LEU A 706 9.30 23.06 10.86
CA LEU A 706 9.51 23.42 12.25
C LEU A 706 8.58 22.64 13.19
N LEU A 707 7.29 22.51 12.84
CA LEU A 707 6.34 21.68 13.57
C LEU A 707 6.87 20.25 13.71
N GLY A 708 7.37 19.64 12.64
CA GLY A 708 7.94 18.28 12.70
C GLY A 708 9.14 18.15 13.65
N ARG A 709 10.02 19.16 13.69
CA ARG A 709 11.15 19.20 14.64
C ARG A 709 10.65 19.26 16.08
N ILE A 710 9.67 20.11 16.36
CA ILE A 710 9.04 20.25 17.68
C ILE A 710 8.39 18.93 18.11
N LEU A 711 7.60 18.29 17.23
CA LEU A 711 6.97 16.99 17.52
C LEU A 711 8.01 15.91 17.83
N THR A 712 9.10 15.87 17.08
CA THR A 712 10.19 14.90 17.30
C THR A 712 10.87 15.12 18.65
N SER A 713 11.18 16.37 19.00
CA SER A 713 11.73 16.74 20.30
C SER A 713 10.81 16.32 21.44
N HIS A 714 9.53 16.71 21.35
CA HIS A 714 8.54 16.40 22.38
C HIS A 714 8.29 14.90 22.53
N SER A 715 8.31 14.12 21.44
CA SER A 715 8.16 12.65 21.49
C SER A 715 9.30 11.94 22.21
N LYS A 716 10.53 12.49 22.17
CA LYS A 716 11.72 11.88 22.78
C LYS A 716 11.84 12.22 24.26
N ASN A 717 11.52 13.46 24.65
CA ASN A 717 11.67 13.94 26.04
C ASN A 717 10.68 15.08 26.36
N ILE A 718 9.42 14.75 26.64
CA ILE A 718 8.37 15.74 27.01
C ILE A 718 8.81 16.68 28.16
N TRP A 719 9.66 16.19 29.08
CA TRP A 719 9.98 16.85 30.36
C TRP A 719 11.39 17.43 30.47
N ARG A 720 12.24 17.23 29.46
CA ARG A 720 13.64 17.71 29.43
C ARG A 720 13.97 18.24 28.04
N ALA A 721 13.25 19.27 27.63
CA ALA A 721 13.63 20.03 26.45
C ALA A 721 14.93 20.82 26.76
N ASP A 722 15.92 20.73 25.88
CA ASP A 722 17.12 21.54 25.99
C ASP A 722 16.76 23.02 25.81
N ALA A 723 17.21 23.88 26.73
CA ALA A 723 16.92 25.31 26.67
C ALA A 723 17.49 25.96 25.40
N GLY A 724 18.62 25.44 24.88
CA GLY A 724 19.19 25.89 23.61
C GLY A 724 18.29 25.55 22.42
N GLU A 725 17.77 24.32 22.37
CA GLU A 725 16.85 23.86 21.31
C GLU A 725 15.53 24.63 21.32
N LEU A 726 14.95 24.89 22.50
CA LEU A 726 13.75 25.71 22.65
C LEU A 726 13.97 27.15 22.15
N GLN A 727 15.12 27.75 22.49
CA GLN A 727 15.47 29.09 22.02
C GLN A 727 15.67 29.12 20.50
N GLU A 728 16.18 28.05 19.89
CA GLU A 728 16.28 27.91 18.44
C GLU A 728 14.90 27.83 17.78
N PHE A 729 13.98 27.02 18.33
CA PHE A 729 12.60 26.93 17.82
C PHE A 729 11.88 28.28 17.94
N GLU A 730 12.07 29.00 19.03
CA GLU A 730 11.54 30.36 19.20
C GLU A 730 12.11 31.34 18.19
N ALA A 731 13.43 31.33 17.96
CA ALA A 731 14.06 32.21 16.98
C ALA A 731 13.52 31.92 15.56
N ASN A 732 13.38 30.64 15.21
CA ASN A 732 12.76 30.21 13.97
C ASN A 732 11.27 30.59 13.90
N LEU A 733 10.57 30.74 15.03
CA LEU A 733 9.21 31.29 15.11
C LEU A 733 9.14 32.81 14.93
N GLN A 734 10.21 33.55 15.16
CA GLN A 734 10.22 35.02 15.07
C GLN A 734 10.60 35.53 13.67
N ASP A 735 11.26 34.72 12.84
CA ASP A 735 11.74 35.10 11.52
C ASP A 735 10.67 35.03 10.39
N TYR A 736 9.50 35.67 10.58
CA TYR A 736 8.39 35.66 9.61
C TYR A 736 7.89 37.05 9.18
N LYS A 737 8.81 37.94 8.78
CA LYS A 737 8.47 39.30 8.29
C LYS A 737 7.61 39.29 7.01
N THR A 738 7.71 38.23 6.21
CA THR A 738 6.93 38.02 4.99
C THR A 738 5.43 38.03 5.26
N LEU A 739 4.97 37.31 6.29
CA LEU A 739 3.55 37.22 6.66
C LEU A 739 2.96 38.57 7.07
N ALA A 740 3.73 39.37 7.81
CA ALA A 740 3.33 40.71 8.22
C ALA A 740 3.18 41.65 7.01
N THR A 741 4.05 41.53 6.02
CA THR A 741 4.04 42.36 4.80
C THR A 741 2.85 42.03 3.91
N ILE A 742 2.59 40.74 3.64
CA ILE A 742 1.44 40.31 2.83
C ILE A 742 0.12 40.60 3.54
N GLY A 743 0.08 40.51 4.88
CA GLY A 743 -1.08 40.89 5.68
C GLY A 743 -1.49 42.38 5.56
N GLN A 744 -0.62 43.23 5.00
CA GLN A 744 -0.89 44.65 4.70
C GLN A 744 -1.19 44.89 3.21
N SER A 745 -1.33 43.83 2.40
CA SER A 745 -1.68 43.93 0.98
C SER A 745 -3.03 44.64 0.79
N SER A 746 -3.19 45.36 -0.32
CA SER A 746 -4.49 45.96 -0.68
C SER A 746 -5.50 44.92 -1.18
N ASN A 747 -5.05 43.74 -1.58
CA ASN A 747 -5.92 42.66 -2.03
C ASN A 747 -6.46 41.86 -0.83
N LEU A 748 -7.78 41.79 -0.71
CA LEU A 748 -8.47 41.11 0.38
C LEU A 748 -8.20 39.59 0.43
N TYR A 749 -8.00 38.92 -0.71
CA TYR A 749 -7.66 37.49 -0.74
C TYR A 749 -6.23 37.23 -0.29
N ASP A 750 -5.29 38.13 -0.62
CA ASP A 750 -3.91 38.04 -0.12
C ASP A 750 -3.89 38.14 1.41
N GLN A 751 -4.64 39.10 1.96
CA GLN A 751 -4.82 39.24 3.41
C GLN A 751 -5.47 37.98 4.02
N PHE A 752 -6.49 37.44 3.37
CA PHE A 752 -7.21 36.25 3.83
C PHE A 752 -6.30 35.01 3.91
N PHE A 753 -5.51 34.73 2.88
CA PHE A 753 -4.57 33.60 2.92
C PHE A 753 -3.42 33.85 3.90
N ALA A 754 -2.96 35.09 4.04
CA ALA A 754 -1.98 35.45 5.07
C ALA A 754 -2.53 35.19 6.48
N CYS A 755 -3.80 35.50 6.74
CA CYS A 755 -4.46 35.17 8.01
C CYS A 755 -4.45 33.66 8.28
N GLN A 756 -4.77 32.83 7.29
CA GLN A 756 -4.75 31.37 7.45
C GLN A 756 -3.35 30.82 7.77
N VAL A 757 -2.30 31.30 7.10
CA VAL A 757 -0.91 30.89 7.42
C VAL A 757 -0.47 31.42 8.79
N ARG A 758 -0.92 32.62 9.20
CA ARG A 758 -0.68 33.14 10.55
C ARG A 758 -1.37 32.31 11.64
N LEU A 759 -2.56 31.77 11.38
CA LEU A 759 -3.21 30.84 12.32
C LEU A 759 -2.38 29.57 12.52
N HIS A 760 -1.78 29.03 11.46
CA HIS A 760 -0.84 27.91 11.56
C HIS A 760 0.41 28.27 12.36
N HIS A 761 0.98 29.47 12.14
CA HIS A 761 2.13 29.98 12.90
C HIS A 761 1.84 30.07 14.41
N GLU A 762 0.74 30.74 14.80
CA GLU A 762 0.38 30.89 16.21
C GLU A 762 0.05 29.53 16.86
N SER A 763 -0.50 28.60 16.08
CA SER A 763 -0.77 27.23 16.54
C SER A 763 0.52 26.47 16.83
N ILE A 764 1.56 26.62 16.01
CA ILE A 764 2.88 26.01 16.28
C ILE A 764 3.51 26.61 17.54
N ALA A 765 3.33 27.91 17.78
CA ALA A 765 3.76 28.53 19.04
C ALA A 765 3.04 27.92 20.26
N ILE A 766 1.73 27.64 20.16
CA ILE A 766 1.01 26.90 21.20
C ILE A 766 1.61 25.50 21.37
N VAL A 767 1.82 24.73 20.29
CA VAL A 767 2.37 23.36 20.35
C VAL A 767 3.76 23.32 21.00
N LEU A 768 4.61 24.31 20.72
CA LEU A 768 5.95 24.42 21.31
C LEU A 768 5.89 24.47 22.84
N PHE A 769 4.99 25.29 23.40
CA PHE A 769 4.92 25.56 24.83
C PHE A 769 3.87 24.74 25.58
N ARG A 770 2.96 24.06 24.88
CA ARG A 770 1.83 23.31 25.44
C ARG A 770 2.22 22.32 26.55
N PRO A 771 3.31 21.53 26.45
CA PRO A 771 3.73 20.61 27.51
C PRO A 771 4.03 21.33 28.84
N PHE A 772 4.45 22.60 28.80
CA PHE A 772 4.72 23.42 29.98
C PHE A 772 3.48 24.14 30.52
N VAL A 773 2.30 23.95 29.93
CA VAL A 773 1.07 24.63 30.36
C VAL A 773 0.03 23.64 30.86
N LEU A 774 -0.11 22.49 30.18
CA LEU A 774 -1.19 21.54 30.43
C LEU A 774 -0.77 20.33 31.26
N SER A 775 0.52 20.06 31.42
CA SER A 775 1.00 18.88 32.12
C SER A 775 1.26 19.19 33.60
N HIS A 776 0.68 18.39 34.51
CA HIS A 776 0.94 18.48 35.95
C HIS A 776 2.34 17.93 36.27
N PRO A 777 3.26 18.76 36.79
CA PRO A 777 4.56 18.29 37.23
C PRO A 777 4.39 17.34 38.42
N LYS A 778 5.16 16.24 38.45
CA LYS A 778 5.18 15.31 39.58
C LYS A 778 5.75 15.94 40.87
N ASP A 779 6.47 17.06 40.76
CA ASP A 779 7.11 17.75 41.88
C ASP A 779 6.71 19.25 41.92
N PRO A 780 5.89 19.70 42.89
CA PRO A 780 5.37 21.07 42.96
C PRO A 780 6.43 22.16 43.21
N ILE A 781 7.61 21.78 43.71
CA ILE A 781 8.60 22.71 44.26
C ILE A 781 9.46 23.37 43.15
N ASP A 782 9.78 22.64 42.06
CA ASP A 782 10.54 23.18 40.93
C ASP A 782 9.72 24.12 40.03
N VAL A 783 8.40 23.94 39.99
CA VAL A 783 7.50 24.64 39.06
C VAL A 783 7.08 26.01 39.55
N ALA A 784 7.01 26.19 40.87
CA ALA A 784 6.75 27.50 41.46
C ALA A 784 7.94 28.47 41.32
N GLN A 785 9.16 27.95 41.11
CA GLN A 785 10.41 28.72 41.11
C GLN A 785 11.02 28.97 39.72
N SER A 786 10.66 28.19 38.70
CA SER A 786 11.20 28.38 37.35
C SER A 786 10.56 29.58 36.63
N SER A 787 11.36 30.59 36.29
CA SER A 787 10.95 31.76 35.48
C SER A 787 10.39 31.35 34.11
N TYR A 788 10.86 30.21 33.57
CA TYR A 788 10.54 29.73 32.24
C TYR A 788 9.08 29.26 32.10
N TRP A 789 8.49 28.62 33.12
CA TRP A 789 7.09 28.16 33.06
C TRP A 789 6.08 29.30 33.00
N LYS A 790 6.37 30.39 33.72
CA LYS A 790 5.57 31.62 33.66
C LYS A 790 5.64 32.26 32.29
N GLU A 791 6.84 32.29 31.70
CA GLU A 791 7.08 32.80 30.36
C GLU A 791 6.38 31.96 29.29
N ALA A 792 6.50 30.62 29.33
CA ALA A 792 5.81 29.70 28.43
C ALA A 792 4.29 29.85 28.50
N THR A 793 3.73 29.95 29.71
CA THR A 793 2.28 30.20 29.90
C THR A 793 1.85 31.53 29.28
N GLN A 794 2.65 32.59 29.45
CA GLN A 794 2.38 33.89 28.85
C GLN A 794 2.42 33.84 27.32
N LYS A 795 3.41 33.15 26.74
CA LYS A 795 3.56 32.98 25.29
C LYS A 795 2.40 32.19 24.69
N THR A 796 2.01 31.08 25.30
CA THR A 796 0.85 30.27 24.85
C THR A 796 -0.46 31.07 24.88
N ARG A 797 -0.70 31.83 25.95
CA ARG A 797 -1.88 32.72 26.03
C ARG A 797 -1.82 33.84 25.00
N ALA A 798 -0.65 34.42 24.76
CA ALA A 798 -0.48 35.45 23.75
C ALA A 798 -0.81 34.92 22.35
N ALA A 799 -0.31 33.72 22.02
CA ALA A 799 -0.60 33.06 20.74
C ALA A 799 -2.10 32.80 20.56
N ALA A 800 -2.78 32.24 21.57
CA ALA A 800 -4.23 32.01 21.53
C ALA A 800 -5.03 33.33 21.37
N ASN A 801 -4.56 34.44 21.95
CA ASN A 801 -5.18 35.76 21.77
C ASN A 801 -4.95 36.33 20.37
N ASN A 802 -3.74 36.15 19.82
CA ASN A 802 -3.43 36.55 18.45
C ASN A 802 -4.29 35.80 17.45
N MET A 803 -4.56 34.50 17.69
CA MET A 803 -5.48 33.72 16.87
C MET A 803 -6.89 34.34 16.85
N ASN A 804 -7.43 34.75 18.00
CA ASN A 804 -8.73 35.46 18.05
C ASN A 804 -8.72 36.75 17.21
N ALA A 805 -7.67 37.58 17.33
CA ALA A 805 -7.54 38.80 16.53
C ALA A 805 -7.47 38.51 15.02
N ILE A 806 -6.84 37.39 14.63
CA ILE A 806 -6.81 36.93 13.24
C ILE A 806 -8.20 36.47 12.78
N LEU A 807 -8.98 35.77 13.62
CA LEU A 807 -10.36 35.41 13.29
C LEU A 807 -11.24 36.64 13.10
N GLU A 808 -11.09 37.67 13.94
CA GLU A 808 -11.77 38.96 13.76
C GLU A 808 -11.42 39.60 12.42
N GLN A 809 -10.15 39.56 12.03
CA GLN A 809 -9.72 40.03 10.71
C GLN A 809 -10.39 39.21 9.58
N ILE A 810 -10.47 37.88 9.69
CA ILE A 810 -11.15 37.04 8.69
C ILE A 810 -12.65 37.36 8.61
N MET A 811 -13.32 37.59 9.74
CA MET A 811 -14.73 37.99 9.77
C MET A 811 -14.94 39.35 9.10
N ASN A 812 -14.04 40.32 9.33
CA ASN A 812 -14.09 41.62 8.67
C ASN A 812 -13.86 41.55 7.15
N LEU A 813 -13.20 40.50 6.66
CA LEU A 813 -13.02 40.25 5.23
C LEU A 813 -14.25 39.58 4.59
N ASP A 814 -15.24 39.14 5.38
CA ASP A 814 -16.45 38.43 4.94
C ASP A 814 -16.14 37.13 4.16
N LEU A 815 -15.11 36.40 4.60
CA LEU A 815 -14.59 35.19 3.93
C LEU A 815 -14.58 33.94 4.82
N VAL A 816 -15.32 33.94 5.94
CA VAL A 816 -15.36 32.83 6.91
C VAL A 816 -15.70 31.49 6.23
N GLN A 817 -16.74 31.46 5.39
CA GLN A 817 -17.16 30.24 4.69
C GLN A 817 -16.16 29.75 3.62
N SER A 818 -15.16 30.55 3.27
CA SER A 818 -14.12 30.19 2.30
C SER A 818 -12.86 29.59 2.95
N ILE A 819 -12.87 29.40 4.28
CA ILE A 819 -11.69 28.94 5.01
C ILE A 819 -11.35 27.48 4.71
N SER A 820 -10.06 27.17 4.68
CA SER A 820 -9.57 25.80 4.50
C SER A 820 -9.96 24.92 5.69
N PRO A 821 -10.37 23.65 5.47
CA PRO A 821 -10.57 22.69 6.56
C PRO A 821 -9.31 22.45 7.39
N ALA A 822 -8.12 22.75 6.86
CA ALA A 822 -6.85 22.65 7.57
C ALA A 822 -6.76 23.58 8.80
N ILE A 823 -7.62 24.60 8.91
CA ILE A 823 -7.65 25.55 10.04
C ILE A 823 -8.48 25.05 11.22
N ILE A 824 -9.37 24.08 11.01
CA ILE A 824 -10.31 23.61 12.04
C ILE A 824 -9.55 23.07 13.26
N SER A 825 -8.57 22.19 13.06
CA SER A 825 -7.80 21.59 14.16
C SER A 825 -6.84 22.59 14.85
N PRO A 826 -6.09 23.43 14.12
CA PRO A 826 -5.36 24.57 14.71
C PRO A 826 -6.22 25.41 15.67
N LEU A 827 -7.45 25.75 15.26
CA LEU A 827 -8.36 26.58 16.06
C LEU A 827 -8.71 25.92 17.42
N ILE A 828 -8.76 24.59 17.46
CA ILE A 828 -9.05 23.88 18.71
C ILE A 828 -7.96 24.13 19.77
N LEU A 829 -6.70 24.33 19.37
CA LEU A 829 -5.62 24.65 20.30
C LEU A 829 -5.89 25.96 21.05
N ALA A 830 -6.33 27.01 20.34
CA ALA A 830 -6.73 28.25 20.99
C ALA A 830 -7.93 28.04 21.92
N MET A 831 -8.91 27.25 21.49
CA MET A 831 -10.09 26.92 22.31
C MET A 831 -9.70 26.21 23.61
N GLN A 832 -8.73 25.29 23.59
CA GLN A 832 -8.21 24.62 24.79
C GLN A 832 -7.57 25.62 25.77
N ILE A 833 -6.77 26.57 25.27
CA ILE A 833 -6.13 27.59 26.11
C ILE A 833 -7.18 28.55 26.72
N HIS A 834 -8.18 28.97 25.94
CA HIS A 834 -9.27 29.80 26.47
C HIS A 834 -10.14 29.05 27.47
N LEU A 835 -10.36 27.74 27.27
CA LEU A 835 -11.04 26.86 28.23
C LEU A 835 -10.24 26.71 29.53
N LEU A 836 -8.91 26.62 29.45
CA LEU A 836 -8.04 26.64 30.62
C LEU A 836 -8.19 27.96 31.40
N ASP A 837 -8.23 29.10 30.70
CA ASP A 837 -8.43 30.40 31.34
C ASP A 837 -9.80 30.51 32.02
N CYS A 838 -10.85 29.86 31.49
CA CYS A 838 -12.16 29.77 32.13
C CYS A 838 -12.10 29.13 33.53
N LYS A 839 -11.18 28.18 33.76
CA LYS A 839 -10.96 27.50 35.06
C LYS A 839 -10.17 28.34 36.07
N SER A 840 -9.66 29.50 35.69
CA SER A 840 -8.86 30.34 36.58
C SER A 840 -9.65 30.76 37.82
N SER A 841 -9.02 30.70 39.00
CA SER A 841 -9.57 31.24 40.24
C SER A 841 -9.74 32.76 40.19
N THR A 842 -9.05 33.44 39.27
CA THR A 842 -9.18 34.88 39.07
C THR A 842 -10.38 35.19 38.17
N ARG A 843 -11.39 35.84 38.74
CA ARG A 843 -12.69 36.11 38.07
C ARG A 843 -12.55 36.87 36.75
N SER A 844 -11.64 37.84 36.65
CA SER A 844 -11.41 38.61 35.42
C SER A 844 -10.82 37.75 34.30
N ILE A 845 -9.86 36.88 34.62
CA ILE A 845 -9.24 35.94 33.67
C ILE A 845 -10.28 34.92 33.19
N SER A 846 -11.06 34.35 34.12
CA SER A 846 -12.16 33.42 33.79
C SER A 846 -13.19 34.04 32.85
N ARG A 847 -13.62 35.29 33.10
CA ARG A 847 -14.56 36.00 32.22
C ARG A 847 -13.99 36.31 30.84
N LEU A 848 -12.72 36.74 30.78
CA LEU A 848 -12.06 37.06 29.53
C LEU A 848 -11.84 35.80 28.67
N GLY A 849 -11.43 34.68 29.30
CA GLY A 849 -11.33 33.37 28.66
C GLY A 849 -12.65 32.92 28.06
N LEU A 850 -13.77 33.11 28.79
CA LEU A 850 -15.11 32.76 28.30
C LEU A 850 -15.47 33.53 27.03
N HIS A 851 -15.25 34.84 27.02
CA HIS A 851 -15.55 35.69 25.86
C HIS A 851 -14.69 35.31 24.64
N ARG A 852 -13.40 35.02 24.86
CA ARG A 852 -12.48 34.60 23.80
C ARG A 852 -12.81 33.21 23.25
N LEU A 853 -13.21 32.28 24.11
CA LEU A 853 -13.70 30.97 23.70
C LEU A 853 -14.98 31.12 22.87
N GLN A 854 -15.89 32.00 23.27
CA GLN A 854 -17.13 32.25 22.54
C GLN A 854 -16.88 32.77 21.12
N LEU A 855 -15.86 33.61 20.91
CA LEU A 855 -15.43 34.04 19.57
C LEU A 855 -15.04 32.84 18.68
N CYS A 856 -14.22 31.92 19.21
CA CYS A 856 -13.84 30.70 18.51
C CYS A 856 -15.05 29.81 18.23
N MET A 857 -15.98 29.70 19.19
CA MET A 857 -17.21 28.93 19.03
C MET A 857 -18.15 29.52 17.96
N MET A 858 -18.28 30.85 17.88
CA MET A 858 -19.04 31.49 16.80
C MET A 858 -18.47 31.10 15.43
N PHE A 859 -17.14 31.13 15.32
CA PHE A 859 -16.44 30.73 14.10
C PHE A 859 -16.68 29.26 13.73
N GLN A 860 -16.54 28.33 14.69
CA GLN A 860 -16.87 26.91 14.48
C GLN A 860 -18.36 26.73 14.13
N GLY A 861 -19.24 27.55 14.71
CA GLY A 861 -20.68 27.55 14.46
C GLY A 861 -21.04 27.89 13.01
N GLU A 862 -20.29 28.78 12.35
CA GLU A 862 -20.47 29.07 10.92
C GLU A 862 -19.95 27.95 10.01
N LEU A 863 -19.01 27.15 10.50
CA LEU A 863 -18.33 26.12 9.73
C LEU A 863 -18.94 24.73 9.89
N LYS A 864 -19.69 24.47 10.97
CA LYS A 864 -20.22 23.15 11.33
C LYS A 864 -21.08 22.50 10.24
N ASP A 865 -21.81 23.29 9.46
CA ASP A 865 -22.68 22.77 8.40
C ASP A 865 -21.87 22.32 7.16
N THR A 866 -20.63 22.80 7.06
CA THR A 866 -19.72 22.51 5.94
C THR A 866 -18.69 21.44 6.33
N TYR A 867 -18.21 21.44 7.57
CA TYR A 867 -17.13 20.57 8.03
C TYR A 867 -17.51 19.79 9.30
N TRP A 868 -17.40 18.46 9.24
CA TRP A 868 -17.68 17.59 10.39
C TRP A 868 -16.80 17.88 11.61
N GLY A 869 -15.49 18.11 11.41
CA GLY A 869 -14.59 18.45 12.51
C GLY A 869 -14.97 19.73 13.26
N ALA A 870 -15.56 20.72 12.56
CA ALA A 870 -16.05 21.95 13.19
C ALA A 870 -17.31 21.69 14.02
N ASP A 871 -18.20 20.83 13.53
CA ASP A 871 -19.41 20.38 14.22
C ASP A 871 -19.09 19.61 15.50
N GLY A 872 -18.18 18.64 15.41
CA GLY A 872 -17.66 17.90 16.56
C GLY A 872 -17.03 18.85 17.60
N ALA A 873 -16.09 19.70 17.18
CA ALA A 873 -15.46 20.67 18.08
C ALA A 873 -16.48 21.63 18.73
N PHE A 874 -17.46 22.12 17.98
CA PHE A 874 -18.51 23.00 18.50
C PHE A 874 -19.33 22.30 19.59
N ARG A 875 -19.77 21.05 19.36
CA ARG A 875 -20.54 20.26 20.35
C ARG A 875 -19.72 20.02 21.61
N THR A 876 -18.51 19.49 21.47
CA THR A 876 -17.63 19.16 22.60
C THR A 876 -17.32 20.37 23.49
N PHE A 877 -16.94 21.50 22.90
CA PHE A 877 -16.60 22.70 23.68
C PHE A 877 -17.83 23.39 24.28
N LYS A 878 -18.99 23.31 23.63
CA LYS A 878 -20.25 23.79 24.20
C LYS A 878 -20.59 23.04 25.48
N GLU A 879 -20.52 21.72 25.47
CA GLU A 879 -20.77 20.89 26.65
C GLU A 879 -19.76 21.15 27.77
N ALA A 880 -18.48 21.31 27.43
CA ALA A 880 -17.43 21.64 28.38
C ALA A 880 -17.69 22.99 29.08
N GLN A 881 -18.13 23.99 28.31
CA GLN A 881 -18.49 25.31 28.82
C GLN A 881 -19.72 25.23 29.74
N GLU A 882 -20.76 24.48 29.36
CA GLU A 882 -21.95 24.27 30.17
C GLU A 882 -21.62 23.59 31.51
N LYS A 883 -20.75 22.56 31.49
CA LYS A 883 -20.26 21.90 32.72
C LYS A 883 -19.53 22.90 33.63
N LEU A 884 -18.63 23.71 33.09
CA LEU A 884 -17.88 24.72 33.86
C LEU A 884 -18.81 25.76 34.52
N LEU A 885 -19.82 26.25 33.79
CA LEU A 885 -20.76 27.24 34.31
C LEU A 885 -21.62 26.67 35.44
N LYS A 886 -22.03 25.40 35.34
CA LYS A 886 -22.73 24.67 36.40
C LYS A 886 -21.86 24.52 37.65
N THR A 887 -20.62 24.03 37.50
CA THR A 887 -19.68 23.88 38.63
C THR A 887 -19.36 25.22 39.32
N ALA A 888 -19.33 26.31 38.56
CA ALA A 888 -19.08 27.65 39.10
C ALA A 888 -20.32 28.33 39.71
N GLY A 889 -21.51 27.72 39.66
CA GLY A 889 -22.76 28.32 40.13
C GLY A 889 -23.18 29.59 39.35
N ARG A 890 -22.77 29.70 38.08
CA ARG A 890 -22.93 30.91 37.23
C ARG A 890 -23.88 30.68 36.05
N GLU A 891 -24.89 29.83 36.23
CA GLU A 891 -25.83 29.41 35.19
C GLU A 891 -26.53 30.60 34.49
N GLY A 892 -26.75 31.71 35.21
CA GLY A 892 -27.39 32.93 34.68
C GLY A 892 -26.51 33.85 33.82
N GLU A 893 -25.18 33.69 33.80
CA GLU A 893 -24.31 34.55 32.98
C GLU A 893 -24.41 34.23 31.48
N TRP A 894 -24.76 32.99 31.11
CA TRP A 894 -25.01 32.57 29.73
C TRP A 894 -26.19 33.33 29.09
N ALA A 895 -27.30 33.48 29.83
CA ALA A 895 -28.46 34.24 29.38
C ALA A 895 -28.15 35.73 29.13
N SER A 896 -27.09 36.25 29.74
CA SER A 896 -26.67 37.65 29.64
C SER A 896 -25.61 37.94 28.55
N LEU A 897 -24.90 36.92 28.05
CA LEU A 897 -23.80 37.03 27.07
C LEU A 897 -24.23 36.76 25.62
N GLY A 898 -25.54 36.76 25.36
CA GLY A 898 -26.13 36.70 24.03
C GLY A 898 -26.55 35.28 23.64
N ALA A 899 -27.86 35.10 23.44
CA ALA A 899 -28.37 34.03 22.61
C ALA A 899 -27.62 34.09 21.26
N LEU A 900 -26.89 33.04 20.92
CA LEU A 900 -26.42 32.84 19.54
C LEU A 900 -27.63 33.08 18.62
N PRO A 901 -27.50 33.84 17.51
CA PRO A 901 -28.60 34.04 16.59
C PRO A 901 -29.19 32.67 16.24
N ASN A 902 -30.49 32.51 16.41
CA ASN A 902 -31.22 31.33 15.94
C ASN A 902 -30.91 31.17 14.45
N VAL A 903 -29.95 30.31 14.11
CA VAL A 903 -29.89 29.70 12.79
C VAL A 903 -31.08 28.76 12.78
N GLU A 904 -32.17 29.18 12.11
CA GLU A 904 -33.42 28.44 12.03
C GLU A 904 -33.16 26.97 11.70
N MET A 905 -33.35 26.09 12.68
CA MET A 905 -33.60 24.68 12.41
C MET A 905 -34.92 24.62 11.65
N SER A 906 -34.85 24.40 10.34
CA SER A 906 -36.02 24.00 9.56
C SER A 906 -36.58 22.71 10.16
N GLN A 907 -37.72 22.83 10.85
CA GLN A 907 -38.46 21.67 11.34
C GLN A 907 -38.93 20.81 10.16
N PRO A 908 -38.76 19.48 10.19
CA PRO A 908 -39.43 18.61 9.23
C PRO A 908 -40.93 18.60 9.55
N THR A 909 -41.74 18.87 8.54
CA THR A 909 -43.20 18.79 8.60
C THR A 909 -43.66 17.38 8.96
N ASP A 910 -44.43 17.27 10.04
CA ASP A 910 -45.10 16.06 10.50
C ASP A 910 -45.92 15.38 9.38
N THR A 911 -45.54 14.15 9.04
CA THR A 911 -46.48 13.12 8.56
C THR A 911 -46.08 11.78 9.18
N PRO A 912 -47.03 11.00 9.72
CA PRO A 912 -46.71 9.87 10.59
C PRO A 912 -46.42 8.60 9.77
N ALA A 913 -45.23 8.04 9.92
CA ALA A 913 -44.90 6.69 9.47
C ALA A 913 -44.03 5.97 10.52
N THR A 914 -44.73 5.24 11.39
CA THR A 914 -44.39 3.97 12.06
C THR A 914 -42.92 3.61 12.35
N ALA A 915 -42.59 3.69 13.65
CA ALA A 915 -41.68 2.86 14.44
C ALA A 915 -40.19 2.78 14.02
N SER A 916 -39.40 3.76 14.46
CA SER A 916 -37.97 3.59 14.71
C SER A 916 -37.73 2.99 16.10
N ASN A 917 -37.01 1.87 16.15
CA ASN A 917 -36.49 1.33 17.40
C ASN A 917 -35.41 2.27 17.96
N SER A 918 -35.63 2.73 19.17
CA SER A 918 -34.68 3.46 20.01
C SER A 918 -33.49 2.58 20.40
N LEU A 919 -32.29 2.96 20.00
CA LEU A 919 -31.04 2.46 20.59
C LEU A 919 -30.54 3.47 21.63
N GLY A 920 -30.18 2.92 22.80
CA GLY A 920 -30.09 3.61 24.08
C GLY A 920 -28.95 4.62 24.22
N GLN A 921 -29.23 5.60 25.07
CA GLN A 921 -28.29 6.57 25.61
C GLN A 921 -27.19 5.88 26.43
N SER A 922 -25.94 6.02 26.00
CA SER A 922 -24.73 5.82 26.80
C SER A 922 -23.54 6.48 26.09
N GLU A 923 -23.53 7.81 25.97
CA GLU A 923 -22.33 8.54 25.55
C GLU A 923 -21.52 8.94 26.81
N ASN A 924 -20.38 8.29 27.07
CA ASN A 924 -19.42 8.83 28.05
C ASN A 924 -18.75 10.07 27.46
N VAL A 925 -19.19 11.25 27.90
CA VAL A 925 -18.60 12.53 27.50
C VAL A 925 -17.28 12.75 28.25
N PRO A 926 -16.18 13.14 27.56
CA PRO A 926 -14.89 13.41 28.21
C PRO A 926 -15.02 14.46 29.34
N SER A 927 -14.21 14.32 30.38
CA SER A 927 -14.12 15.32 31.43
C SER A 927 -13.43 16.60 30.93
N ILE A 928 -13.59 17.72 31.63
CA ILE A 928 -12.92 18.97 31.26
C ILE A 928 -11.39 18.82 31.36
N ASP A 929 -10.91 18.00 32.29
CA ASP A 929 -9.49 17.69 32.42
C ASP A 929 -9.02 16.86 31.23
N ASP A 930 -9.83 15.90 30.76
CA ASP A 930 -9.55 15.15 29.53
C ASP A 930 -9.49 16.08 28.34
N LEU A 931 -10.36 17.08 28.19
CA LEU A 931 -10.30 18.05 27.07
C LEU A 931 -9.07 18.96 27.09
N LEU A 932 -8.50 19.20 28.27
CA LEU A 932 -7.29 19.98 28.47
C LEU A 932 -6.02 19.13 28.31
N THR A 933 -6.07 17.84 28.62
CA THR A 933 -4.96 16.90 28.42
C THR A 933 -5.05 16.17 27.08
N PHE A 934 -6.18 16.23 26.38
CA PHE A 934 -6.42 15.58 25.09
C PHE A 934 -5.45 16.13 24.06
N ASP A 935 -4.42 15.36 23.74
CA ASP A 935 -3.94 15.35 22.37
C ASP A 935 -5.10 14.89 21.51
N PHE A 936 -5.43 15.63 20.45
CA PHE A 936 -6.28 15.09 19.41
C PHE A 936 -5.51 13.91 18.80
N ALA A 937 -5.56 12.75 19.43
CA ALA A 937 -5.82 11.52 18.72
C ALA A 937 -7.35 11.46 18.69
N PHE A 938 -7.94 11.30 17.52
CA PHE A 938 -9.29 10.75 17.49
C PHE A 938 -9.08 9.33 18.01
N ASP A 939 -9.27 9.13 19.31
CA ASP A 939 -9.23 7.82 19.93
C ASP A 939 -10.29 6.98 19.24
N ASP A 940 -9.88 5.85 18.69
CA ASP A 940 -10.80 4.92 18.05
C ASP A 940 -11.83 4.53 19.10
N SER A 941 -13.10 4.73 18.78
CA SER A 941 -14.24 4.41 19.65
C SER A 941 -14.45 2.89 19.80
N GLN A 942 -13.38 2.13 20.08
CA GLN A 942 -13.45 0.68 20.24
C GLN A 942 -13.91 0.24 21.64
N ASP A 943 -13.93 1.13 22.63
CA ASP A 943 -14.42 0.79 23.98
C ASP A 943 -15.93 1.01 24.20
N PHE A 944 -16.74 0.89 23.14
CA PHE A 944 -18.19 0.80 23.27
C PHE A 944 -18.74 -0.46 22.59
N PHE A 945 -18.86 -1.52 23.36
CA PHE A 945 -19.76 -2.64 23.07
C PHE A 945 -21.19 -2.12 22.86
N ILE A 946 -21.86 -2.52 21.77
CA ILE A 946 -23.28 -2.90 21.70
C ILE A 946 -23.56 -3.58 20.34
N GLY A 947 -23.95 -4.86 20.42
CA GLY A 947 -25.22 -5.41 19.92
C GLY A 947 -25.45 -5.51 18.41
N ASP A 948 -25.63 -6.77 17.96
CA ASP A 948 -26.16 -7.22 16.68
C ASP A 948 -27.16 -6.27 16.00
N VAL A 949 -26.91 -5.95 14.73
CA VAL A 949 -27.94 -5.54 13.77
C VAL A 949 -27.65 -6.20 12.41
N ASP A 950 -28.52 -7.13 12.04
CA ASP A 950 -28.59 -7.80 10.73
C ASP A 950 -28.76 -6.81 9.58
N TYR A 951 -28.07 -7.04 8.45
CA TYR A 951 -28.36 -6.38 7.18
C TYR A 951 -28.84 -7.39 6.12
N LEU A 952 -30.08 -7.16 5.68
CA LEU A 952 -30.68 -7.61 4.42
C LEU A 952 -30.10 -6.84 3.23
#